data_AF-A0A978VLL0-F1
#
_entry.id   AF-A0A978VLL0-F1
#
_cell.length_a   1.000
_cell.length_b   1.000
_cell.length_c   1.000
_cell.angle_alpha   90.00
_cell.angle_beta   90.00
_cell.angle_gamma   90.00
#
_symmetry.space_group_name_H-M   'P 1'
#
loop_
_entity.id
_entity.type
_entity.pdbx_description
1 polymer ?
#
loop_
_entity_poly.entity_id
_entity_poly.type
_entity_poly.pdbx_seq_one_letter_code
_entity_poly.pdbx_strand_id
1 'polypeptide(L)'
;MLHLGARAWYTSFRSGSSVSLHAHGNLNPEHRNLLERVRVLATCGHLKEALSLFYTLETPHCQQTYATLFHECARHGCFHEGRSLHRFMVAHNAANSTDLFITNHIINMYCKSGYLDYAHRLFDEMPTRNLVSWTALISGYAQRGQGGDCFRLFSSMLGHFRPNEFAFASVLSSCGGRDGRQVHALALKMSWDASVFVGNALITMYSKGGGYEDELGDRIDEAWTMFKAMEFRNLVSWNSMIAVFQFHGLGAQAMDLFMQMRYERIGFDSSTLLGVLSSFCGSSENGSNLCLRLCSQLHCLTVKTGFISDVKVATALVRAYSDLGGHVDDCYKLFLETSCYGDIVSWTSIITTFAERDPEEAFFLYSQLYHGDLAPDRYTFSIVLKACAGLITERNTSAVHSQVIKAGFESDTVLSNSLIHAYARILEQSKREMAESQTKTIRFGIIGCAQIARKVIRAISLASRATLHAIGSRSIEKAQKFAALCGLSETLVKVYGSYDQVLDDPCVDAVYVPLPTSLHLQWAILAARKKKHLLLEKPTALDVHELDRILEACQSNGVQFMDGSMWLHHPRTARMKELIFDSKLFGQVNFIHSTSTTLMPPEFFESNIRVKPDLDSLGAVGDLAWYCIGAFLWAKDYKLPSIVTALPGTIKNSAGVTLTCTASFHWEDNTVAIIHCSFLSESSMDLAVSGSNGNLHLADFIIPFREDSASFEFVSGAKYSELQIGWTAKPEELIVDSKLPQEVLMVEELAGLVEGIRDYGNSPNGKWPEISRKTQLVLDAVMKSIDLGCKPVNL
;
A
#
# COMPACT_ATOMS: atom_id res chain seq x y z
N MET A 1 -7.52 72.29 20.03
CA MET A 1 -6.56 73.31 19.59
C MET A 1 -5.68 72.66 18.52
N LEU A 2 -6.01 72.89 17.25
CA LEU A 2 -5.34 73.87 16.36
C LEU A 2 -4.08 73.28 15.71
N HIS A 3 -4.29 72.73 14.52
CA HIS A 3 -3.70 73.14 13.24
C HIS A 3 -2.33 73.87 13.17
N LEU A 4 -1.55 73.38 12.20
CA LEU A 4 -0.69 74.10 11.23
C LEU A 4 0.78 74.38 11.58
N GLY A 5 1.67 73.74 10.79
CA GLY A 5 2.57 74.51 9.93
C GLY A 5 4.07 74.21 10.07
N ALA A 6 4.58 73.25 9.28
CA ALA A 6 5.87 73.37 8.59
C ALA A 6 6.09 72.20 7.61
N ARG A 7 5.58 72.38 6.37
CA ARG A 7 6.11 71.74 5.16
C ARG A 7 7.33 72.55 4.74
N ALA A 8 8.51 71.94 4.68
CA ALA A 8 9.62 72.21 3.75
C ALA A 8 10.91 71.56 4.30
N TRP A 9 11.84 71.24 3.40
CA TRP A 9 13.18 70.67 3.63
C TRP A 9 13.28 69.14 3.58
N TYR A 10 12.97 68.56 2.41
CA TYR A 10 13.68 67.38 1.90
C TYR A 10 13.79 67.48 0.37
N THR A 11 14.56 68.47 -0.08
CA THR A 11 15.14 68.52 -1.43
C THR A 11 16.50 69.19 -1.32
N SER A 12 17.51 68.53 -1.91
CA SER A 12 18.90 68.98 -2.09
C SER A 12 19.86 68.72 -0.92
N PHE A 13 20.63 67.64 -1.04
CA PHE A 13 22.10 67.74 -1.11
C PHE A 13 22.63 66.56 -1.94
N ARG A 14 22.52 66.72 -3.26
CA ARG A 14 23.45 66.15 -4.24
C ARG A 14 24.56 67.20 -4.42
N SER A 15 25.68 67.01 -3.73
CA SER A 15 27.03 67.57 -3.97
C SER A 15 27.80 67.48 -2.64
N GLY A 16 29.06 67.11 -2.54
CA GLY A 16 30.04 66.58 -3.47
C GLY A 16 31.22 66.14 -2.60
N SER A 17 31.82 65.00 -2.90
CA SER A 17 33.21 64.74 -2.55
C SER A 17 33.97 64.64 -3.87
N SER A 18 34.55 65.76 -4.24
CA SER A 18 35.50 65.91 -5.33
C SER A 18 36.67 64.94 -5.14
N VAL A 19 36.76 63.95 -6.02
CA VAL A 19 38.05 63.38 -6.40
C VAL A 19 38.32 63.85 -7.82
N SER A 20 39.47 64.50 -7.95
CA SER A 20 39.99 65.25 -9.09
C SER A 20 39.75 64.60 -10.45
N LEU A 21 39.05 65.33 -11.31
CA LEU A 21 39.12 65.18 -12.76
C LEU A 21 40.55 65.45 -13.23
N HIS A 22 41.25 64.40 -13.65
CA HIS A 22 42.32 64.54 -14.63
C HIS A 22 42.09 63.61 -15.82
N ALA A 23 42.28 64.21 -17.00
CA ALA A 23 42.20 63.67 -18.37
C ALA A 23 40.79 63.40 -18.94
N HIS A 24 40.08 64.48 -19.30
CA HIS A 24 39.09 64.43 -20.37
C HIS A 24 39.79 64.35 -21.73
N GLY A 25 39.75 63.18 -22.37
CA GLY A 25 39.92 63.04 -23.81
C GLY A 25 38.56 63.22 -24.50
N ASN A 26 38.50 64.13 -25.48
CA ASN A 26 37.32 64.44 -26.30
C ASN A 26 36.65 63.19 -26.90
N LEU A 27 35.40 62.92 -26.54
CA LEU A 27 34.52 61.94 -27.20
C LEU A 27 33.26 62.63 -27.74
N ASN A 28 32.87 62.27 -28.96
CA ASN A 28 31.76 62.83 -29.73
C ASN A 28 30.38 62.54 -29.07
N PRO A 29 29.42 63.50 -28.96
CA PRO A 29 28.14 63.34 -28.25
C PRO A 29 27.27 62.14 -28.66
N GLU A 30 27.26 61.72 -29.93
CA GLU A 30 26.53 60.50 -30.36
C GLU A 30 27.06 59.22 -29.70
N HIS A 31 28.37 59.16 -29.45
CA HIS A 31 29.03 57.99 -28.86
C HIS A 31 28.68 57.85 -27.37
N ARG A 32 28.50 58.98 -26.68
CA ARG A 32 28.06 59.01 -25.28
C ARG A 32 26.64 58.46 -25.13
N ASN A 33 25.78 58.69 -26.12
CA ASN A 33 24.40 58.18 -26.15
C ASN A 33 24.35 56.66 -26.40
N LEU A 34 25.19 56.15 -27.29
CA LEU A 34 25.32 54.71 -27.55
C LEU A 34 25.84 53.91 -26.34
N LEU A 35 26.86 54.43 -25.64
CA LEU A 35 27.36 53.80 -24.41
C LEU A 35 26.33 53.83 -23.26
N GLU A 36 25.50 54.87 -23.19
CA GLU A 36 24.39 54.93 -22.22
C GLU A 36 23.32 53.90 -22.56
N ARG A 37 22.99 53.72 -23.84
CA ARG A 37 22.04 52.71 -24.30
C ARG A 37 22.50 51.28 -23.98
N VAL A 38 23.78 50.97 -24.11
CA VAL A 38 24.35 49.68 -23.65
C VAL A 38 24.15 49.50 -22.15
N ARG A 39 24.39 50.52 -21.33
CA ARG A 39 24.19 50.45 -19.88
C ARG A 39 22.73 50.23 -19.50
N VAL A 40 21.80 50.95 -20.14
CA VAL A 40 20.35 50.80 -19.90
C VAL A 40 19.85 49.41 -20.32
N LEU A 41 20.28 48.91 -21.48
CA LEU A 41 19.89 47.56 -21.92
C LEU A 41 20.42 46.48 -20.96
N ALA A 42 21.64 46.65 -20.46
CA ALA A 42 22.23 45.73 -19.49
C ALA A 42 21.45 45.73 -18.16
N THR A 43 21.12 46.90 -17.60
CA THR A 43 20.38 46.99 -16.33
C THR A 43 18.93 46.52 -16.45
N CYS A 44 18.33 46.63 -17.63
CA CYS A 44 16.99 46.11 -17.95
C CYS A 44 16.96 44.58 -18.20
N GLY A 45 18.08 43.86 -18.08
CA GLY A 45 18.13 42.41 -18.22
C GLY A 45 18.32 41.88 -19.64
N HIS A 46 18.52 42.76 -20.63
CA HIS A 46 18.78 42.40 -22.04
C HIS A 46 20.29 42.27 -22.31
N LEU A 47 20.98 41.43 -21.51
CA LEU A 47 22.44 41.34 -21.50
C LEU A 47 23.04 40.94 -22.86
N LYS A 48 22.39 40.03 -23.61
CA LYS A 48 22.89 39.58 -24.92
C LYS A 48 22.83 40.68 -25.98
N GLU A 49 21.77 41.49 -25.98
CA GLU A 49 21.62 42.65 -26.87
C GLU A 49 22.57 43.78 -26.50
N ALA A 50 22.79 43.99 -25.19
CA ALA A 50 23.76 44.95 -24.70
C ALA A 50 25.21 44.58 -25.13
N LEU A 51 25.57 43.30 -25.04
CA LEU A 51 26.88 42.79 -25.44
C LEU A 51 27.09 42.80 -26.96
N SER A 52 26.08 42.48 -27.76
CA SER A 52 26.19 42.55 -29.22
C SER A 52 26.43 43.98 -29.70
N LEU A 53 25.67 44.95 -29.16
CA LEU A 53 25.89 46.37 -29.43
C LEU A 53 27.26 46.84 -28.94
N PHE A 54 27.71 46.35 -27.78
CA PHE A 54 29.02 46.69 -27.22
C PHE A 54 30.19 46.24 -28.11
N TYR A 55 30.16 45.03 -28.67
CA TYR A 55 31.23 44.51 -29.53
C TYR A 55 31.30 45.19 -30.91
N THR A 56 30.21 45.83 -31.36
CA THR A 56 30.19 46.56 -32.65
C THR A 56 30.81 47.96 -32.61
N LEU A 57 31.20 48.46 -31.44
CA LEU A 57 31.77 49.81 -31.29
C LEU A 57 33.30 49.80 -31.54
N GLU A 58 33.78 50.56 -32.52
CA GLU A 58 35.20 50.57 -32.96
C GLU A 58 36.15 51.49 -32.14
N THR A 59 35.71 52.09 -31.03
CA THR A 59 36.45 53.18 -30.33
C THR A 59 36.61 52.94 -28.81
N PRO A 60 37.58 53.59 -28.11
CA PRO A 60 38.02 53.16 -26.79
C PRO A 60 36.89 53.20 -25.74
N HIS A 61 36.55 52.02 -25.25
CA HIS A 61 35.47 51.81 -24.29
C HIS A 61 35.85 52.36 -22.90
N CYS A 62 34.91 53.04 -22.24
CA CYS A 62 35.13 53.60 -20.92
C CYS A 62 35.05 52.54 -19.81
N GLN A 63 35.83 52.75 -18.75
CA GLN A 63 35.93 51.87 -17.59
C GLN A 63 34.56 51.57 -16.95
N GLN A 64 33.70 52.58 -16.89
CA GLN A 64 32.35 52.48 -16.31
C GLN A 64 31.45 51.50 -17.09
N THR A 65 31.57 51.43 -18.41
CA THR A 65 30.76 50.51 -19.23
C THR A 65 31.20 49.07 -19.03
N TYR A 66 32.51 48.80 -18.96
CA TYR A 66 33.01 47.47 -18.60
C TYR A 66 32.55 47.06 -17.19
N ALA A 67 32.66 47.94 -16.20
CA ALA A 67 32.21 47.65 -14.83
C ALA A 67 30.70 47.31 -14.76
N THR A 68 29.86 48.04 -15.52
CA THR A 68 28.41 47.78 -15.60
C THR A 68 28.12 46.43 -16.24
N LEU A 69 28.78 46.11 -17.35
CA LEU A 69 28.60 44.82 -18.03
C LEU A 69 29.10 43.65 -17.19
N PHE A 70 30.26 43.77 -16.52
CA PHE A 70 30.73 42.74 -15.58
C PHE A 70 29.79 42.59 -14.38
N HIS A 71 29.22 43.68 -13.87
CA HIS A 71 28.21 43.63 -12.81
C HIS A 71 26.96 42.85 -13.23
N GLU A 72 26.43 43.11 -14.42
CA GLU A 72 25.25 42.39 -14.92
C GLU A 72 25.57 40.93 -15.26
N CYS A 73 26.74 40.65 -15.85
CA CYS A 73 27.22 39.26 -16.01
C CYS A 73 27.31 38.54 -14.66
N ALA A 74 27.78 39.23 -13.61
CA ALA A 74 27.84 38.69 -12.25
C ALA A 74 26.44 38.48 -11.65
N ARG A 75 25.49 39.37 -11.93
CA ARG A 75 24.10 39.29 -11.45
C ARG A 75 23.36 38.09 -12.07
N HIS A 76 23.63 37.79 -13.34
CA HIS A 76 23.00 36.71 -14.09
C HIS A 76 23.81 35.40 -14.13
N GLY A 77 25.03 35.38 -13.59
CA GLY A 77 25.90 34.19 -13.59
C GLY A 77 26.42 33.79 -14.99
N CYS A 78 26.48 34.74 -15.93
CA CYS A 78 26.81 34.50 -17.33
C CYS A 78 28.34 34.40 -17.55
N PHE A 79 28.90 33.22 -17.28
CA PHE A 79 30.34 32.98 -17.41
C PHE A 79 30.89 33.19 -18.82
N HIS A 80 30.22 32.65 -19.85
CA HIS A 80 30.75 32.64 -21.23
C HIS A 80 30.83 34.06 -21.79
N GLU A 81 29.78 34.84 -21.57
CA GLU A 81 29.69 36.26 -21.89
C GLU A 81 30.71 37.07 -21.09
N GLY A 82 30.80 36.88 -19.77
CA GLY A 82 31.77 37.56 -18.91
C GLY A 82 33.23 37.26 -19.27
N ARG A 83 33.55 36.01 -19.62
CA ARG A 83 34.89 35.59 -20.07
C ARG A 83 35.23 36.18 -21.43
N SER A 84 34.27 36.23 -22.36
CA SER A 84 34.46 36.83 -23.68
C SER A 84 34.70 38.33 -23.56
N LEU A 85 33.95 39.01 -22.69
CA LEU A 85 34.13 40.42 -22.35
C LEU A 85 35.51 40.68 -21.72
N HIS A 86 35.94 39.83 -20.78
CA HIS A 86 37.27 39.93 -20.17
C HIS A 86 38.40 39.75 -21.20
N ARG A 87 38.31 38.74 -22.08
CA ARG A 87 39.28 38.53 -23.16
C ARG A 87 39.32 39.71 -24.14
N PHE A 88 38.15 40.24 -24.50
CA PHE A 88 38.04 41.40 -25.38
C PHE A 88 38.69 42.64 -24.76
N MET A 89 38.48 42.87 -23.46
CA MET A 89 39.10 43.96 -22.72
C MET A 89 40.63 43.86 -22.69
N VAL A 90 41.18 42.67 -22.40
CA VAL A 90 42.64 42.45 -22.39
C VAL A 90 43.26 42.68 -23.77
N ALA A 91 42.56 42.31 -24.85
CA ALA A 91 43.05 42.47 -26.21
C ALA A 91 43.03 43.92 -26.72
N HIS A 92 42.06 44.74 -26.30
CA HIS A 92 41.83 46.08 -26.86
C HIS A 92 42.16 47.23 -25.90
N ASN A 93 42.31 46.96 -24.59
CA ASN A 93 42.58 48.00 -23.60
C ASN A 93 43.38 47.46 -22.39
N ALA A 94 44.65 47.12 -22.64
CA ALA A 94 45.54 46.52 -21.64
C ALA A 94 45.80 47.42 -20.41
N ALA A 95 45.61 48.74 -20.48
CA ALA A 95 45.73 49.61 -19.31
C ALA A 95 44.66 49.29 -18.24
N ASN A 96 43.45 48.91 -18.68
CA ASN A 96 42.34 48.58 -17.79
C ASN A 96 42.51 47.25 -17.04
N SER A 97 43.44 46.38 -17.43
CA SER A 97 43.73 45.15 -16.68
C SER A 97 44.53 45.41 -15.39
N THR A 98 45.10 46.61 -15.25
CA THR A 98 45.80 47.05 -14.02
C THR A 98 44.96 47.98 -13.14
N ASP A 99 43.76 48.35 -13.61
CA ASP A 99 42.84 49.23 -12.90
C ASP A 99 42.12 48.46 -11.77
N LEU A 100 42.31 48.91 -10.52
CA LEU A 100 41.73 48.27 -9.33
C LEU A 100 40.19 48.26 -9.35
N PHE A 101 39.56 49.27 -9.96
CA PHE A 101 38.10 49.37 -9.99
C PHE A 101 37.51 48.31 -10.92
N ILE A 102 38.03 48.15 -12.15
CA ILE A 102 37.54 47.15 -13.11
C ILE A 102 37.92 45.73 -12.68
N THR A 103 39.17 45.50 -12.25
CA THR A 103 39.64 44.16 -11.85
C THR A 103 38.82 43.59 -10.68
N ASN A 104 38.41 44.43 -9.72
CA ASN A 104 37.49 44.02 -8.65
C ASN A 104 36.11 43.58 -9.16
N HIS A 105 35.57 44.21 -10.22
CA HIS A 105 34.31 43.78 -10.85
C HIS A 105 34.46 42.44 -11.58
N ILE A 106 35.63 42.18 -12.18
CA ILE A 106 35.94 40.90 -12.85
C ILE A 106 36.08 39.77 -11.82
N ILE A 107 36.76 40.01 -10.70
CA ILE A 107 36.85 39.06 -9.58
C ILE A 107 35.44 38.70 -9.09
N ASN A 108 34.59 39.70 -8.83
CA ASN A 108 33.20 39.48 -8.42
C ASN A 108 32.39 38.70 -9.47
N MET A 109 32.58 38.98 -10.77
CA MET A 109 31.92 38.25 -11.87
C MET A 109 32.32 36.78 -11.89
N TYR A 110 33.62 36.46 -11.80
CA TYR A 110 34.08 35.08 -11.76
C TYR A 110 33.60 34.34 -10.50
N CYS A 111 33.61 35.00 -9.34
CA CYS A 111 33.09 34.45 -8.09
C CYS A 111 31.59 34.10 -8.21
N LYS A 112 30.76 35.04 -8.67
CA LYS A 112 29.32 34.82 -8.85
C LYS A 112 29.00 33.81 -9.94
N SER A 113 29.84 33.70 -10.97
CA SER A 113 29.71 32.70 -12.04
C SER A 113 30.23 31.31 -11.62
N GLY A 114 30.88 31.17 -10.46
CA GLY A 114 31.29 29.88 -9.89
C GLY A 114 32.69 29.42 -10.28
N TYR A 115 33.49 30.29 -10.90
CA TYR A 115 34.83 29.97 -11.39
C TYR A 115 35.88 30.63 -10.48
N LEU A 116 35.96 30.15 -9.22
CA LEU A 116 36.85 30.70 -8.20
C LEU A 116 38.33 30.64 -8.60
N ASP A 117 38.77 29.59 -9.31
CA ASP A 117 40.16 29.48 -9.77
C ASP A 117 40.59 30.64 -10.67
N TYR A 118 39.68 31.11 -11.52
CA TYR A 118 39.93 32.26 -12.39
C TYR A 118 39.94 33.57 -11.59
N ALA A 119 39.07 33.69 -10.59
CA ALA A 119 39.06 34.84 -9.69
C ALA A 119 40.34 34.91 -8.83
N HIS A 120 40.79 33.78 -8.29
CA HIS A 120 41.99 33.68 -7.46
C HIS A 120 43.25 33.91 -8.28
N ARG A 121 43.35 33.34 -9.50
CA ARG A 121 44.49 33.58 -10.39
C ARG A 121 44.59 35.06 -10.79
N LEU A 122 43.46 35.68 -11.16
CA LEU A 122 43.43 37.11 -11.45
C LEU A 122 43.87 37.92 -10.23
N PHE A 123 43.42 37.54 -9.03
CA PHE A 123 43.83 38.16 -7.79
C PHE A 123 45.34 38.02 -7.52
N ASP A 124 45.95 36.87 -7.82
CA ASP A 124 47.40 36.61 -7.69
C ASP A 124 48.22 37.43 -8.70
N GLU A 125 47.68 37.68 -9.89
CA GLU A 125 48.30 38.50 -10.94
C GLU A 125 48.20 40.02 -10.69
N MET A 126 47.37 40.48 -9.74
CA MET A 126 47.20 41.91 -9.45
C MET A 126 48.50 42.53 -8.89
N PRO A 127 49.06 43.60 -9.52
CA PRO A 127 50.27 44.26 -9.03
C PRO A 127 50.07 44.97 -7.68
N THR A 128 48.88 45.52 -7.48
CA THR A 128 48.45 46.13 -6.21
C THR A 128 47.08 45.57 -5.85
N ARG A 129 46.80 45.42 -4.56
CA ARG A 129 45.51 44.91 -4.04
C ARG A 129 44.99 45.88 -3.00
N ASN A 130 43.69 46.14 -2.99
CA ASN A 130 43.07 46.98 -1.97
C ASN A 130 42.07 46.16 -1.14
N LEU A 131 41.53 46.79 -0.09
CA LEU A 131 40.52 46.18 0.78
C LEU A 131 39.36 45.55 -0.01
N VAL A 132 38.90 46.20 -1.08
CA VAL A 132 37.79 45.72 -1.92
C VAL A 132 38.18 44.44 -2.68
N SER A 133 39.41 44.33 -3.20
CA SER A 133 39.91 43.12 -3.87
C SER A 133 39.89 41.91 -2.93
N TRP A 134 40.37 42.10 -1.69
CA TRP A 134 40.36 41.06 -0.66
C TRP A 134 38.93 40.66 -0.25
N THR A 135 38.08 41.66 0.07
CA THR A 135 36.69 41.39 0.48
C THR A 135 35.89 40.71 -0.63
N ALA A 136 36.09 41.09 -1.91
CA ALA A 136 35.41 40.46 -3.04
C ALA A 136 35.75 38.98 -3.18
N LEU A 137 37.04 38.63 -3.06
CA LEU A 137 37.50 37.24 -3.14
C LEU A 137 37.00 36.43 -1.93
N ILE A 138 37.17 36.94 -0.70
CA ILE A 138 36.68 36.31 0.54
C ILE A 138 35.18 36.03 0.45
N SER A 139 34.39 36.99 -0.04
CA SER A 139 32.94 36.83 -0.23
C SER A 139 32.60 35.77 -1.29
N GLY A 140 33.41 35.69 -2.36
CA GLY A 140 33.26 34.67 -3.39
C GLY A 140 33.48 33.25 -2.87
N TYR A 141 34.56 33.04 -2.11
CA TYR A 141 34.85 31.76 -1.44
C TYR A 141 33.76 31.39 -0.42
N ALA A 142 33.29 32.38 0.37
CA ALA A 142 32.22 32.18 1.33
C ALA A 142 30.89 31.73 0.68
N GLN A 143 30.47 32.39 -0.40
CA GLN A 143 29.23 32.06 -1.14
C GLN A 143 29.23 30.67 -1.78
N ARG A 144 30.42 30.09 -1.99
CA ARG A 144 30.60 28.75 -2.58
C ARG A 144 30.84 27.65 -1.55
N GLY A 145 30.75 27.97 -0.26
CA GLY A 145 30.90 26.99 0.81
C GLY A 145 32.34 26.53 1.05
N GLN A 146 33.34 27.21 0.47
CA GLN A 146 34.77 26.89 0.68
C GLN A 146 35.30 27.60 1.93
N GLY A 147 34.76 27.24 3.10
CA GLY A 147 35.03 27.92 4.37
C GLY A 147 36.51 27.92 4.79
N GLY A 148 37.23 26.82 4.56
CA GLY A 148 38.66 26.74 4.90
C GLY A 148 39.55 27.69 4.10
N ASP A 149 39.30 27.82 2.79
CA ASP A 149 40.01 28.77 1.93
C ASP A 149 39.62 30.22 2.24
N CYS A 150 38.33 30.45 2.53
CA CYS A 150 37.84 31.74 2.99
C CYS A 150 38.57 32.21 4.26
N PHE A 151 38.71 31.32 5.25
CA PHE A 151 39.44 31.58 6.50
C PHE A 151 40.93 31.85 6.25
N ARG A 152 41.60 31.07 5.40
CA ARG A 152 43.00 31.31 5.01
C ARG A 152 43.19 32.66 4.33
N LEU A 153 42.31 33.03 3.40
CA LEU A 153 42.35 34.32 2.72
C LEU A 153 42.12 35.48 3.69
N PHE A 154 41.18 35.33 4.63
CA PHE A 154 40.96 36.31 5.69
C PHE A 154 42.19 36.44 6.61
N SER A 155 42.81 35.32 6.99
CA SER A 155 44.04 35.34 7.80
C SER A 155 45.21 36.01 7.07
N SER A 156 45.34 35.81 5.76
CA SER A 156 46.36 36.48 4.94
C SER A 156 46.10 37.99 4.85
N MET A 157 44.82 38.38 4.68
CA MET A 157 44.39 39.76 4.67
C MET A 157 44.78 40.51 5.96
N LEU A 158 44.71 39.87 7.14
CA LEU A 158 45.07 40.48 8.43
C LEU A 158 46.54 40.94 8.50
N GLY A 159 47.43 40.36 7.68
CA GLY A 159 48.83 40.79 7.58
C GLY A 159 49.01 42.10 6.79
N HIS A 160 48.01 42.50 6.01
CA HIS A 160 48.12 43.61 5.05
C HIS A 160 47.09 44.73 5.29
N PHE A 161 45.88 44.41 5.74
CA PHE A 161 44.76 45.35 5.87
C PHE A 161 43.95 45.10 7.13
N ARG A 162 43.39 46.17 7.70
CA ARG A 162 42.34 46.08 8.72
C ARG A 162 41.02 45.66 8.04
N PRO A 163 40.38 44.55 8.43
CA PRO A 163 39.12 44.14 7.84
C PRO A 163 37.99 45.10 8.16
N ASN A 164 37.05 45.24 7.22
CA ASN A 164 35.79 45.95 7.40
C ASN A 164 34.66 44.99 7.78
N GLU A 165 33.51 45.55 8.13
CA GLU A 165 32.30 44.80 8.49
C GLU A 165 31.89 43.75 7.43
N PHE A 166 32.09 44.02 6.14
CA PHE A 166 31.78 43.08 5.07
C PHE A 166 32.75 41.89 5.01
N ALA A 167 34.04 42.12 5.24
CA ALA A 167 35.02 41.03 5.32
C ALA A 167 34.73 40.11 6.51
N PHE A 168 34.38 40.69 7.67
CA PHE A 168 33.93 39.93 8.85
C PHE A 168 32.65 39.14 8.57
N ALA A 169 31.62 39.78 7.99
CA ALA A 169 30.36 39.10 7.68
C ALA A 169 30.56 37.94 6.70
N SER A 170 31.37 38.12 5.66
CA SER A 170 31.67 37.08 4.67
C SER A 170 32.41 35.89 5.28
N VAL A 171 33.49 36.12 6.03
CA VAL A 171 34.23 35.00 6.65
C VAL A 171 33.36 34.26 7.68
N LEU A 172 32.62 34.98 8.52
CA LEU A 172 31.73 34.40 9.53
C LEU A 172 30.60 33.56 8.90
N SER A 173 30.07 33.96 7.75
CA SER A 173 29.02 33.21 7.04
C SER A 173 29.47 31.83 6.54
N SER A 174 30.79 31.63 6.41
CA SER A 174 31.44 30.41 5.91
C SER A 174 32.17 29.61 6.99
N CYS A 175 32.42 30.21 8.14
CA CYS A 175 33.09 29.57 9.28
C CYS A 175 32.10 28.83 10.16
N GLY A 176 32.57 27.81 10.88
CA GLY A 176 31.81 27.10 11.91
C GLY A 176 32.68 26.74 13.11
N GLY A 177 32.06 26.54 14.27
CA GLY A 177 32.71 26.03 15.48
C GLY A 177 33.91 26.87 15.93
N ARG A 178 35.10 26.28 15.93
CA ARG A 178 36.35 26.88 16.45
C ARG A 178 36.78 28.12 15.66
N ASP A 179 36.77 28.06 14.33
CA ASP A 179 37.29 29.15 13.49
C ASP A 179 36.36 30.37 13.56
N GLY A 180 35.04 30.15 13.61
CA GLY A 180 34.05 31.20 13.81
C GLY A 180 34.19 31.91 15.16
N ARG A 181 34.45 31.16 16.24
CA ARG A 181 34.72 31.74 17.58
C ARG A 181 36.00 32.58 17.61
N GLN A 182 37.05 32.18 16.90
CA GLN A 182 38.27 32.99 16.78
C GLN A 182 38.01 34.31 16.05
N VAL A 183 37.27 34.26 14.93
CA VAL A 183 36.90 35.47 14.20
C VAL A 183 35.98 36.36 15.04
N HIS A 184 35.04 35.79 15.80
CA HIS A 184 34.18 36.55 16.72
C HIS A 184 35.01 37.28 17.80
N ALA A 185 35.94 36.59 18.46
CA ALA A 185 36.85 37.22 19.42
C ALA A 185 37.67 38.35 18.79
N LEU A 186 38.09 38.19 17.54
CA LEU A 186 38.78 39.23 16.79
C LEU A 186 37.86 40.41 16.46
N ALA A 187 36.61 40.16 16.07
CA ALA A 187 35.62 41.20 15.80
C ALA A 187 35.36 42.06 17.06
N LEU A 188 35.22 41.42 18.23
CA LEU A 188 35.12 42.10 19.53
C LEU A 188 36.35 42.96 19.83
N LYS A 189 37.56 42.40 19.65
CA LYS A 189 38.83 43.13 19.87
C LYS A 189 38.99 44.32 18.92
N MET A 190 38.40 44.24 17.72
CA MET A 190 38.44 45.30 16.72
C MET A 190 37.23 46.26 16.77
N SER A 191 36.32 46.07 17.72
CA SER A 191 35.09 46.85 17.94
C SER A 191 34.11 46.84 16.77
N TRP A 192 33.97 45.69 16.11
CA TRP A 192 32.99 45.46 15.03
C TRP A 192 31.69 44.80 15.51
N ASP A 193 31.55 44.60 16.82
CA ASP A 193 30.39 43.99 17.49
C ASP A 193 29.11 44.85 17.41
N ALA A 194 29.25 46.17 17.25
CA ALA A 194 28.11 47.06 17.02
C ALA A 194 27.56 47.02 15.57
N SER A 195 28.28 46.41 14.62
CA SER A 195 27.83 46.36 13.22
C SER A 195 26.72 45.31 13.06
N VAL A 196 25.56 45.75 12.58
CA VAL A 196 24.40 44.88 12.31
C VAL A 196 24.74 43.78 11.31
N PHE A 197 25.63 44.06 10.34
CA PHE A 197 26.09 43.07 9.36
C PHE A 197 26.89 41.94 10.01
N VAL A 198 27.76 42.29 10.96
CA VAL A 198 28.55 41.33 11.74
C VAL A 198 27.65 40.57 12.71
N GLY A 199 26.73 41.26 13.38
CA GLY A 199 25.73 40.63 14.26
C GLY A 199 24.87 39.58 13.55
N ASN A 200 24.33 39.89 12.37
CA ASN A 200 23.54 38.94 11.56
C ASN A 200 24.38 37.73 11.11
N ALA A 201 25.65 37.96 10.73
CA ALA A 201 26.57 36.90 10.36
C ALA A 201 26.96 36.02 11.56
N LEU A 202 27.09 36.59 12.77
CA LEU A 202 27.35 35.87 14.01
C LEU A 202 26.17 34.97 14.39
N ILE A 203 24.93 35.47 14.32
CA ILE A 203 23.71 34.66 14.55
C ILE A 203 23.72 33.43 13.62
N THR A 204 24.01 33.65 12.33
CA THR A 204 24.07 32.57 11.33
C THR A 204 25.26 31.62 11.55
N MET A 205 26.40 32.13 12.03
CA MET A 205 27.58 31.31 12.31
C MET A 205 27.34 30.39 13.50
N TYR A 206 26.81 30.93 14.60
CA TYR A 206 26.47 30.16 15.79
C TYR A 206 25.37 29.13 15.52
N SER A 207 24.46 29.40 14.59
CA SER A 207 23.47 28.40 14.18
C SER A 207 24.05 27.27 13.31
N LYS A 208 25.14 27.52 12.55
CA LYS A 208 25.74 26.57 11.60
C LYS A 208 26.97 25.82 12.13
N GLY A 209 27.67 26.32 13.15
CA GLY A 209 28.95 25.80 13.62
C GLY A 209 28.88 24.40 14.26
N GLY A 210 29.59 23.41 13.69
CA GLY A 210 29.43 22.00 14.02
C GLY A 210 30.47 21.35 14.95
N GLY A 211 30.22 20.08 15.29
CA GLY A 211 31.26 19.11 15.68
C GLY A 211 30.81 17.88 16.49
N TYR A 212 29.97 18.02 17.51
CA TYR A 212 29.62 16.93 18.44
C TYR A 212 28.13 16.96 18.81
N GLU A 213 27.54 15.78 18.98
CA GLU A 213 26.09 15.58 19.15
C GLU A 213 25.54 16.04 20.51
N ASP A 214 26.40 16.31 21.50
CA ASP A 214 25.99 16.58 22.89
C ASP A 214 25.68 18.04 23.25
N GLU A 215 25.84 19.01 22.32
CA GLU A 215 25.67 20.45 22.60
C GLU A 215 24.58 21.09 21.72
N LEU A 216 23.39 20.50 21.62
CA LEU A 216 22.30 21.08 20.80
C LEU A 216 21.60 22.28 21.48
N GLY A 217 21.49 22.27 22.82
CA GLY A 217 20.86 23.34 23.60
C GLY A 217 21.64 24.66 23.58
N ASP A 218 22.97 24.58 23.72
CA ASP A 218 23.84 25.76 23.82
C ASP A 218 23.90 26.61 22.53
N ARG A 219 23.55 26.03 21.37
CA ARG A 219 23.64 26.70 20.05
C ARG A 219 22.60 27.79 19.84
N ILE A 220 21.36 27.48 20.20
CA ILE A 220 20.26 28.44 20.13
C ILE A 220 20.48 29.54 21.16
N ASP A 221 20.98 29.18 22.34
CA ASP A 221 21.28 30.13 23.41
C ASP A 221 22.42 31.10 23.03
N GLU A 222 23.48 30.62 22.37
CA GLU A 222 24.56 31.47 21.85
C GLU A 222 24.05 32.44 20.77
N ALA A 223 23.29 31.94 19.78
CA ALA A 223 22.69 32.78 18.74
C ALA A 223 21.68 33.79 19.31
N TRP A 224 20.87 33.37 20.28
CA TRP A 224 19.90 34.21 20.98
C TRP A 224 20.58 35.29 21.84
N THR A 225 21.69 34.95 22.49
CA THR A 225 22.52 35.91 23.24
C THR A 225 23.07 36.99 22.31
N MET A 226 23.56 36.60 21.13
CA MET A 226 23.99 37.58 20.12
C MET A 226 22.83 38.47 19.66
N PHE A 227 21.68 37.88 19.34
CA PHE A 227 20.50 38.65 18.96
C PHE A 227 20.07 39.64 20.04
N LYS A 228 20.08 39.24 21.32
CA LYS A 228 19.79 40.11 22.46
C LYS A 228 20.82 41.22 22.69
N ALA A 229 22.09 40.96 22.41
CA ALA A 229 23.17 41.93 22.56
C ALA A 229 23.16 43.03 21.48
N MET A 230 22.50 42.81 20.34
CA MET A 230 22.38 43.82 19.29
C MET A 230 21.59 45.05 19.77
N GLU A 231 22.21 46.23 19.69
CA GLU A 231 21.58 47.52 20.02
C GLU A 231 20.48 47.89 19.01
N PHE A 232 20.71 47.60 17.73
CA PHE A 232 19.75 47.83 16.65
C PHE A 232 19.49 46.55 15.86
N ARG A 233 18.22 46.23 15.64
CA ARG A 233 17.77 45.05 14.89
C ARG A 233 16.91 45.50 13.70
N ASN A 234 17.30 45.08 12.51
CA ASN A 234 16.52 45.31 11.30
C ASN A 234 15.80 44.02 10.87
N LEU A 235 14.97 44.08 9.83
CA LEU A 235 14.27 42.92 9.27
C LEU A 235 15.19 41.71 9.04
N VAL A 236 16.42 41.93 8.58
CA VAL A 236 17.41 40.87 8.34
C VAL A 236 17.84 40.20 9.65
N SER A 237 17.99 40.95 10.75
CA SER A 237 18.29 40.40 12.07
C SER A 237 17.19 39.46 12.58
N TRP A 238 15.92 39.86 12.44
CA TRP A 238 14.78 39.03 12.81
C TRP A 238 14.67 37.79 11.92
N ASN A 239 14.82 37.95 10.60
CA ASN A 239 14.82 36.82 9.66
C ASN A 239 15.98 35.84 9.92
N SER A 240 17.16 36.35 10.31
CA SER A 240 18.30 35.50 10.67
C SER A 240 17.99 34.63 11.88
N MET A 241 17.34 35.19 12.91
CA MET A 241 16.95 34.44 14.10
C MET A 241 15.78 33.46 13.83
N ILE A 242 14.80 33.84 13.00
CA ILE A 242 13.75 32.93 12.52
C ILE A 242 14.36 31.75 11.77
N ALA A 243 15.36 32.00 10.92
CA ALA A 243 16.08 30.94 10.20
C ALA A 243 16.82 29.99 11.16
N VAL A 244 17.31 30.46 12.32
CA VAL A 244 17.87 29.57 13.35
C VAL A 244 16.83 28.56 13.82
N PHE A 245 15.63 29.02 14.21
CA PHE A 245 14.56 28.11 14.60
C PHE A 245 14.10 27.19 13.46
N GLN A 246 14.18 27.65 12.21
CA GLN A 246 13.92 26.84 11.02
C GLN A 246 14.90 25.66 10.91
N PHE A 247 16.20 25.89 11.04
CA PHE A 247 17.20 24.80 10.94
C PHE A 247 17.05 23.73 12.03
N HIS A 248 16.43 24.09 13.16
CA HIS A 248 16.21 23.19 14.30
C HIS A 248 14.77 22.64 14.40
N GLY A 249 13.87 22.98 13.48
CA GLY A 249 12.49 22.50 13.49
C GLY A 249 11.64 23.01 14.67
N LEU A 250 11.97 24.17 15.23
CA LEU A 250 11.35 24.73 16.44
C LEU A 250 10.26 25.76 16.09
N GLY A 251 9.19 25.30 15.42
CA GLY A 251 8.17 26.18 14.87
C GLY A 251 7.39 27.03 15.88
N ALA A 252 7.18 26.55 17.11
CA ALA A 252 6.52 27.34 18.15
C ALA A 252 7.35 28.57 18.56
N GLN A 253 8.66 28.41 18.73
CA GLN A 253 9.57 29.49 19.10
C GLN A 253 9.76 30.48 17.94
N ALA A 254 9.78 29.99 16.69
CA ALA A 254 9.78 30.84 15.50
C ALA A 254 8.52 31.74 15.45
N MET A 255 7.36 31.19 15.82
CA MET A 255 6.11 31.94 15.91
C MET A 255 6.14 32.99 17.01
N ASP A 256 6.62 32.66 18.21
CA ASP A 256 6.72 33.61 19.31
C ASP A 256 7.59 34.81 18.92
N LEU A 257 8.72 34.55 18.26
CA LEU A 257 9.58 35.60 17.74
C LEU A 257 8.91 36.43 16.66
N PHE A 258 8.15 35.80 15.75
CA PHE A 258 7.38 36.50 14.72
C PHE A 258 6.29 37.40 15.33
N MET A 259 5.61 36.93 16.38
CA MET A 259 4.64 37.74 17.11
C MET A 259 5.30 38.94 17.80
N GLN A 260 6.47 38.74 18.42
CA GLN A 260 7.25 39.81 19.02
C GLN A 260 7.69 40.86 17.97
N MET A 261 8.21 40.41 16.82
CA MET A 261 8.57 41.27 15.69
C MET A 261 7.41 42.18 15.27
N ARG A 262 6.19 41.62 15.22
CA ARG A 262 4.97 42.38 14.89
C ARG A 262 4.54 43.32 16.01
N TYR A 263 4.70 42.94 17.27
CA TYR A 263 4.42 43.80 18.43
C TYR A 263 5.33 45.05 18.43
N GLU A 264 6.61 44.86 18.08
CA GLU A 264 7.60 45.94 17.91
C GLU A 264 7.40 46.74 16.61
N ARG A 265 6.32 46.47 15.85
CA ARG A 265 5.92 47.14 14.60
C ARG A 265 6.95 47.04 13.46
N ILE A 266 7.73 45.96 13.47
CA ILE A 266 8.64 45.64 12.38
C ILE A 266 7.84 44.89 11.31
N GLY A 267 7.82 45.42 10.08
CA GLY A 267 7.14 44.79 8.94
C GLY A 267 7.83 43.49 8.54
N PHE A 268 7.12 42.60 7.85
CA PHE A 268 7.64 41.30 7.39
C PHE A 268 7.55 41.18 5.87
N ASP A 269 8.35 40.28 5.30
CA ASP A 269 8.42 39.97 3.87
C ASP A 269 8.15 38.49 3.58
N SER A 270 8.19 38.11 2.29
CA SER A 270 8.05 36.71 1.86
C SER A 270 9.08 35.79 2.52
N SER A 271 10.32 36.25 2.70
CA SER A 271 11.39 35.50 3.38
C SER A 271 11.05 35.20 4.84
N THR A 272 10.42 36.16 5.54
CA THR A 272 9.98 36.01 6.93
C THR A 272 8.95 34.88 7.02
N LEU A 273 7.89 34.95 6.20
CA LEU A 273 6.82 33.96 6.19
C LEU A 273 7.33 32.58 5.78
N LEU A 274 8.20 32.51 4.78
CA LEU A 274 8.83 31.27 4.35
C LEU A 274 9.64 30.63 5.48
N GLY A 275 10.42 31.42 6.22
CA GLY A 275 11.21 30.94 7.35
C GLY A 275 10.35 30.38 8.49
N VAL A 276 9.30 31.10 8.88
CA VAL A 276 8.37 30.64 9.93
C VAL A 276 7.61 29.39 9.46
N LEU A 277 7.08 29.36 8.25
CA LEU A 277 6.35 28.19 7.74
C LEU A 277 7.26 26.95 7.63
N SER A 278 8.47 27.13 7.14
CA SER A 278 9.45 26.04 7.00
C SER A 278 9.94 25.53 8.36
N SER A 279 9.86 26.32 9.43
CA SER A 279 10.22 25.89 10.78
C SER A 279 9.25 24.90 11.41
N PHE A 280 8.04 24.78 10.87
CA PHE A 280 7.10 23.72 11.26
C PHE A 280 7.44 22.37 10.64
N CYS A 281 8.14 22.36 9.50
CA CYS A 281 8.54 21.14 8.81
C CYS A 281 9.62 20.39 9.61
N GLY A 282 9.39 19.11 9.92
CA GLY A 282 10.35 18.27 10.66
C GLY A 282 10.25 18.31 12.19
N SER A 283 9.20 18.91 12.76
CA SER A 283 8.98 18.94 14.21
C SER A 283 8.45 17.58 14.73
N SER A 284 9.20 16.91 15.61
CA SER A 284 8.80 15.59 16.16
C SER A 284 7.73 15.72 17.25
N GLU A 285 6.52 15.28 16.91
CA GLU A 285 5.44 14.68 17.74
C GLU A 285 4.90 15.40 19.00
N ASN A 286 5.59 16.33 19.64
CA ASN A 286 5.19 16.87 20.95
C ASN A 286 4.44 18.22 20.92
N GLY A 287 3.57 18.44 19.92
CA GLY A 287 2.78 19.68 19.84
C GLY A 287 1.90 19.91 18.61
N SER A 288 1.62 18.87 17.81
CA SER A 288 0.97 18.96 16.48
C SER A 288 -0.28 19.87 16.47
N ASN A 289 -1.15 19.77 17.48
CA ASN A 289 -2.36 20.59 17.58
C ASN A 289 -2.10 22.09 17.75
N LEU A 290 -1.06 22.49 18.50
CA LEU A 290 -0.73 23.91 18.68
C LEU A 290 -0.11 24.48 17.40
N CYS A 291 0.86 23.77 16.82
CA CYS A 291 1.51 24.17 15.58
C CYS A 291 0.51 24.24 14.42
N LEU A 292 -0.47 23.34 14.34
CA LEU A 292 -1.54 23.39 13.33
C LEU A 292 -2.42 24.64 13.47
N ARG A 293 -2.79 25.02 14.71
CA ARG A 293 -3.54 26.27 14.97
C ARG A 293 -2.73 27.51 14.57
N LEU A 294 -1.44 27.52 14.87
CA LEU A 294 -0.53 28.60 14.51
C LEU A 294 -0.34 28.69 12.98
N CYS A 295 -0.23 27.56 12.29
CA CYS A 295 -0.20 27.49 10.83
C CYS A 295 -1.48 28.08 10.21
N SER A 296 -2.65 27.77 10.78
CA SER A 296 -3.93 28.36 10.36
C SER A 296 -3.99 29.88 10.56
N GLN A 297 -3.43 30.40 11.65
CA GLN A 297 -3.35 31.85 11.87
C GLN A 297 -2.43 32.52 10.85
N LEU A 298 -1.29 31.90 10.52
CA LEU A 298 -0.41 32.39 9.46
C LEU A 298 -1.08 32.37 8.10
N HIS A 299 -1.81 31.31 7.78
CA HIS A 299 -2.60 31.24 6.54
C HIS A 299 -3.55 32.42 6.43
N CYS A 300 -4.36 32.72 7.46
CA CYS A 300 -5.22 33.91 7.43
C CYS A 300 -4.42 35.21 7.24
N LEU A 301 -3.20 35.29 7.78
CA LEU A 301 -2.34 36.45 7.61
C LEU A 301 -1.77 36.57 6.19
N THR A 302 -1.32 35.46 5.58
CA THR A 302 -0.79 35.45 4.21
C THR A 302 -1.84 35.84 3.19
N VAL A 303 -3.09 35.42 3.39
CA VAL A 303 -4.24 35.84 2.58
C VAL A 303 -4.51 37.34 2.75
N LYS A 304 -4.64 37.82 3.99
CA LYS A 304 -4.93 39.24 4.26
C LYS A 304 -3.86 40.21 3.74
N THR A 305 -2.62 39.74 3.63
CA THR A 305 -1.47 40.56 3.20
C THR A 305 -1.14 40.40 1.72
N GLY A 306 -1.80 39.47 1.01
CA GLY A 306 -1.60 39.21 -0.41
C GLY A 306 -0.38 38.33 -0.74
N PHE A 307 0.39 37.90 0.26
CA PHE A 307 1.56 37.02 0.07
C PHE A 307 1.18 35.59 -0.36
N ILE A 308 -0.10 35.22 -0.30
CA ILE A 308 -0.59 33.94 -0.85
C ILE A 308 -0.35 33.81 -2.37
N SER A 309 -0.15 34.93 -3.08
CA SER A 309 0.22 34.95 -4.50
C SER A 309 1.69 34.59 -4.76
N ASP A 310 2.56 34.60 -3.74
CA ASP A 310 3.93 34.15 -3.85
C ASP A 310 4.00 32.63 -3.79
N VAL A 311 4.40 32.01 -4.90
CA VAL A 311 4.49 30.55 -5.07
C VAL A 311 5.33 29.90 -3.97
N LYS A 312 6.43 30.55 -3.50
CA LYS A 312 7.29 29.98 -2.45
C LYS A 312 6.57 29.92 -1.11
N VAL A 313 5.80 30.95 -0.79
CA VAL A 313 5.02 31.03 0.46
C VAL A 313 3.86 30.04 0.42
N ALA A 314 3.13 29.97 -0.70
CA ALA A 314 2.04 29.02 -0.88
C ALA A 314 2.51 27.55 -0.76
N THR A 315 3.60 27.20 -1.44
CA THR A 315 4.19 25.84 -1.38
C THR A 315 4.65 25.49 0.03
N ALA A 316 5.30 26.41 0.74
CA ALA A 316 5.74 26.20 2.11
C ALA A 316 4.56 26.03 3.07
N LEU A 317 3.45 26.74 2.83
CA LEU A 317 2.23 26.61 3.62
C LEU A 317 1.57 25.23 3.44
N VAL A 318 1.44 24.75 2.20
CA VAL A 318 0.92 23.40 1.91
C VAL A 318 1.77 22.34 2.59
N ARG A 319 3.11 22.47 2.49
CA ARG A 319 4.04 21.53 3.13
C ARG A 319 3.90 21.53 4.66
N ALA A 320 3.83 22.70 5.28
CA ALA A 320 3.65 22.82 6.72
C ALA A 320 2.33 22.18 7.20
N TYR A 321 1.22 22.36 6.47
CA TYR A 321 -0.03 21.70 6.80
C TYR A 321 0.04 20.17 6.67
N SER A 322 0.74 19.65 5.65
CA SER A 322 0.91 18.20 5.46
C SER A 322 1.72 17.58 6.61
N ASP A 323 2.88 18.16 6.93
CA ASP A 323 3.77 17.67 8.00
C ASP A 323 3.09 17.75 9.38
N LEU A 324 2.25 18.76 9.62
CA LEU A 324 1.57 18.99 10.91
C LEU A 324 0.29 18.19 11.12
N GLY A 325 -0.10 17.33 10.18
CA GLY A 325 -1.28 16.50 10.38
C GLY A 325 -2.61 17.12 9.90
N GLY A 326 -2.59 18.26 9.18
CA GLY A 326 -3.79 19.01 8.80
C GLY A 326 -4.81 18.21 7.96
N HIS A 327 -6.08 18.64 7.98
CA HIS A 327 -7.13 18.06 7.15
C HIS A 327 -6.86 18.32 5.66
N VAL A 328 -6.99 17.26 4.86
CA VAL A 328 -6.80 17.26 3.40
C VAL A 328 -7.62 18.36 2.71
N ASP A 329 -8.87 18.54 3.16
CA ASP A 329 -9.80 19.53 2.63
C ASP A 329 -9.27 20.97 2.72
N ASP A 330 -8.50 21.30 3.78
CA ASP A 330 -7.97 22.64 3.99
C ASP A 330 -6.77 22.91 3.07
N CYS A 331 -5.94 21.88 2.82
CA CYS A 331 -4.84 21.94 1.85
C CYS A 331 -5.36 22.06 0.41
N TYR A 332 -6.43 21.34 0.08
CA TYR A 332 -7.02 21.36 -1.26
C TYR A 332 -7.76 22.68 -1.55
N LYS A 333 -8.49 23.24 -0.58
CA LYS A 333 -9.06 24.59 -0.70
C LYS A 333 -7.97 25.64 -0.91
N LEU A 334 -6.85 25.54 -0.19
CA LEU A 334 -5.71 26.43 -0.36
C LEU A 334 -5.18 26.42 -1.79
N PHE A 335 -5.04 25.23 -2.37
CA PHE A 335 -4.58 25.05 -3.74
C PHE A 335 -5.50 25.71 -4.77
N LEU A 336 -6.82 25.59 -4.57
CA LEU A 336 -7.82 26.24 -5.43
C LEU A 336 -7.86 27.76 -5.30
N GLU A 337 -7.56 28.30 -4.11
CA GLU A 337 -7.55 29.74 -3.84
C GLU A 337 -6.25 30.42 -4.31
N THR A 338 -5.15 29.68 -4.39
CA THR A 338 -3.90 30.17 -4.98
C THR A 338 -4.02 30.23 -6.50
N SER A 339 -3.52 31.31 -7.12
CA SER A 339 -3.43 31.48 -8.59
C SER A 339 -2.44 30.52 -9.29
N CYS A 340 -2.18 29.36 -8.68
CA CYS A 340 -1.16 28.37 -9.02
C CYS A 340 -1.70 27.20 -9.87
N TYR A 341 -2.99 27.18 -10.20
CA TYR A 341 -3.66 26.10 -10.94
C TYR A 341 -3.08 25.82 -12.34
N GLY A 342 -2.34 26.78 -12.92
CA GLY A 342 -1.78 26.71 -14.28
C GLY A 342 -0.35 26.21 -14.39
N ASP A 343 0.30 25.78 -13.30
CA ASP A 343 1.71 25.35 -13.31
C ASP A 343 1.87 23.91 -12.80
N ILE A 344 2.58 23.09 -13.58
CA ILE A 344 2.88 21.69 -13.25
C ILE A 344 3.68 21.57 -11.94
N VAL A 345 4.58 22.51 -11.63
CA VAL A 345 5.41 22.45 -10.41
C VAL A 345 4.55 22.53 -9.14
N SER A 346 3.47 23.32 -9.20
CA SER A 346 2.53 23.48 -8.09
C SER A 346 1.72 22.19 -7.87
N TRP A 347 1.27 21.56 -8.96
CA TRP A 347 0.61 20.24 -8.92
C TRP A 347 1.53 19.13 -8.43
N THR A 348 2.78 19.09 -8.90
CA THR A 348 3.78 18.13 -8.43
C THR A 348 4.03 18.29 -6.94
N SER A 349 4.09 19.52 -6.43
CA SER A 349 4.29 19.78 -5.00
C SER A 349 3.12 19.26 -4.16
N ILE A 350 1.87 19.51 -4.55
CA ILE A 350 0.73 19.04 -3.76
C ILE A 350 0.59 17.52 -3.81
N ILE A 351 0.79 16.89 -4.97
CA ILE A 351 0.79 15.42 -5.08
C ILE A 351 1.90 14.82 -4.21
N THR A 352 3.09 15.44 -4.18
CA THR A 352 4.20 15.02 -3.30
C THR A 352 3.80 15.05 -1.83
N THR A 353 3.08 16.08 -1.42
CA THR A 353 2.69 16.25 -0.02
C THR A 353 1.74 15.15 0.46
N PHE A 354 0.97 14.53 -0.43
CA PHE A 354 0.05 13.43 -0.09
C PHE A 354 0.64 12.04 -0.39
N ALA A 355 1.60 11.92 -1.29
CA ALA A 355 2.09 10.62 -1.79
C ALA A 355 2.55 9.63 -0.70
N GLU A 356 3.07 10.11 0.43
CA GLU A 356 3.49 9.25 1.55
C GLU A 356 2.42 9.04 2.63
N ARG A 357 1.51 10.01 2.82
CA ARG A 357 0.57 10.04 3.95
C ARG A 357 -0.83 9.59 3.57
N ASP A 358 -1.29 9.98 2.39
CA ASP A 358 -2.58 9.60 1.82
C ASP A 358 -2.43 9.31 0.32
N PRO A 359 -2.00 8.08 -0.02
CA PRO A 359 -1.75 7.70 -1.40
C PRO A 359 -3.02 7.69 -2.28
N GLU A 360 -4.22 7.54 -1.69
CA GLU A 360 -5.50 7.57 -2.43
C GLU A 360 -5.77 8.99 -2.91
N GLU A 361 -5.63 9.97 -2.02
CA GLU A 361 -5.82 11.37 -2.36
C GLU A 361 -4.76 11.87 -3.36
N ALA A 362 -3.50 11.44 -3.20
CA ALA A 362 -2.44 11.74 -4.17
C ALA A 362 -2.81 11.27 -5.58
N PHE A 363 -3.49 10.11 -5.69
CA PHE A 363 -3.96 9.58 -6.97
C PHE A 363 -5.17 10.34 -7.51
N PHE A 364 -6.08 10.78 -6.62
CA PHE A 364 -7.21 11.64 -7.00
C PHE A 364 -6.73 12.98 -7.59
N LEU A 365 -5.77 13.64 -6.93
CA LEU A 365 -5.17 14.88 -7.41
C LEU A 365 -4.43 14.69 -8.73
N TYR A 366 -3.72 13.57 -8.89
CA TYR A 366 -3.11 13.22 -10.17
C TYR A 366 -4.14 13.04 -11.29
N SER A 367 -5.27 12.40 -10.99
CA SER A 367 -6.39 12.29 -11.93
C SER A 367 -6.89 13.67 -12.33
N GLN A 368 -7.05 14.61 -11.39
CA GLN A 368 -7.47 15.97 -11.71
C GLN A 368 -6.45 16.73 -12.58
N LEU A 369 -5.16 16.64 -12.27
CA LEU A 369 -4.08 17.20 -13.10
C LEU A 369 -4.19 16.69 -14.54
N TYR A 370 -4.36 15.38 -14.71
CA TYR A 370 -4.40 14.74 -16.03
C TYR A 370 -5.63 15.17 -16.86
N HIS A 371 -6.75 15.49 -16.20
CA HIS A 371 -7.94 16.01 -16.88
C HIS A 371 -7.87 17.51 -17.16
N GLY A 372 -6.95 18.24 -16.53
CA GLY A 372 -6.80 19.69 -16.66
C GLY A 372 -5.66 20.09 -17.59
N ASP A 373 -5.68 19.68 -18.87
CA ASP A 373 -4.80 20.12 -19.99
C ASP A 373 -3.28 20.30 -19.74
N LEU A 374 -2.75 19.89 -18.59
CA LEU A 374 -1.35 19.99 -18.18
C LEU A 374 -0.70 18.60 -18.29
N ALA A 375 0.37 18.52 -19.08
CA ALA A 375 1.10 17.26 -19.24
C ALA A 375 1.96 16.97 -18.00
N PRO A 376 1.79 15.80 -17.34
CA PRO A 376 2.65 15.40 -16.23
C PRO A 376 4.11 15.28 -16.66
N ASP A 377 5.02 15.78 -15.83
CA ASP A 377 6.45 15.65 -16.04
C ASP A 377 7.03 14.38 -15.37
N ARG A 378 8.31 14.11 -15.62
CA ARG A 378 9.00 12.94 -15.04
C ARG A 378 8.97 12.90 -13.51
N TYR A 379 8.93 14.05 -12.85
CA TYR A 379 8.91 14.13 -11.39
C TYR A 379 7.52 13.77 -10.86
N THR A 380 6.47 14.29 -11.49
CA THR A 380 5.07 13.96 -11.22
C THR A 380 4.85 12.46 -11.28
N PHE A 381 5.28 11.81 -12.37
CA PHE A 381 5.17 10.36 -12.52
C PHE A 381 5.92 9.58 -11.43
N SER A 382 7.14 10.01 -11.07
CA SER A 382 7.93 9.35 -10.02
C SER A 382 7.20 9.41 -8.66
N ILE A 383 6.62 10.56 -8.33
CA ILE A 383 5.87 10.76 -7.09
C ILE A 383 4.58 9.93 -7.06
N VAL A 384 3.84 9.88 -8.17
CA VAL A 384 2.61 9.07 -8.26
C VAL A 384 2.92 7.58 -8.19
N LEU A 385 4.04 7.13 -8.79
CA LEU A 385 4.51 5.75 -8.64
C LEU A 385 4.91 5.42 -7.19
N LYS A 386 5.49 6.40 -6.47
CA LYS A 386 5.75 6.27 -5.03
C LYS A 386 4.45 6.13 -4.22
N ALA A 387 3.42 6.92 -4.55
CA ALA A 387 2.09 6.77 -3.96
C ALA A 387 1.48 5.39 -4.29
N CYS A 388 1.60 4.91 -5.53
CA CYS A 388 1.14 3.58 -5.93
C CYS A 388 1.85 2.45 -5.16
N ALA A 389 3.13 2.63 -4.85
CA ALA A 389 3.88 1.71 -3.99
C ALA A 389 3.32 1.67 -2.55
N GLY A 390 2.72 2.77 -2.08
CA GLY A 390 1.98 2.84 -0.81
C GLY A 390 0.58 2.24 -0.87
N LEU A 391 -0.13 2.37 -2.00
CA LEU A 391 -1.46 1.76 -2.22
C LEU A 391 -1.41 0.24 -2.40
N ILE A 392 -0.27 -0.31 -2.85
CA ILE A 392 -0.10 -1.74 -3.14
C ILE A 392 -1.16 -2.25 -4.14
N THR A 393 -1.51 -1.44 -5.15
CA THR A 393 -2.47 -1.83 -6.18
C THR A 393 -1.81 -2.01 -7.54
N GLU A 394 -1.92 -3.23 -8.09
CA GLU A 394 -1.37 -3.56 -9.43
C GLU A 394 -2.07 -2.76 -10.53
N ARG A 395 -3.39 -2.61 -10.42
CA ARG A 395 -4.20 -1.87 -11.39
C ARG A 395 -3.73 -0.42 -11.56
N ASN A 396 -3.55 0.32 -10.46
CA ASN A 396 -3.14 1.72 -10.53
C ASN A 396 -1.69 1.85 -11.01
N THR A 397 -0.79 0.97 -10.53
CA THR A 397 0.61 0.94 -10.96
C THR A 397 0.74 0.68 -12.46
N SER A 398 -0.02 -0.27 -13.01
CA SER A 398 -0.05 -0.58 -14.45
C SER A 398 -0.63 0.55 -15.31
N ALA A 399 -1.63 1.27 -14.79
CA ALA A 399 -2.25 2.39 -15.47
C ALA A 399 -1.28 3.57 -15.61
N VAL A 400 -0.59 3.92 -14.53
CA VAL A 400 0.44 4.98 -14.53
C VAL A 400 1.64 4.56 -15.37
N HIS A 401 2.08 3.30 -15.30
CA HIS A 401 3.16 2.78 -16.15
C HIS A 401 2.80 2.90 -17.65
N SER A 402 1.56 2.57 -18.03
CA SER A 402 1.09 2.76 -19.42
C SER A 402 1.11 4.23 -19.84
N GLN A 403 0.83 5.16 -18.93
CA GLN A 403 0.88 6.61 -19.20
C GLN A 403 2.32 7.13 -19.32
N VAL A 404 3.26 6.61 -18.52
CA VAL A 404 4.70 6.90 -18.63
C VAL A 404 5.23 6.55 -20.03
N ILE A 405 4.81 5.39 -20.57
CA ILE A 405 5.16 4.96 -21.93
C ILE A 405 4.54 5.90 -22.97
N LYS A 406 3.25 6.26 -22.83
CA LYS A 406 2.58 7.19 -23.76
C LYS A 406 3.21 8.58 -23.76
N ALA A 407 3.77 9.01 -22.64
CA ALA A 407 4.45 10.30 -22.49
C ALA A 407 5.91 10.28 -23.01
N GLY A 408 6.43 9.14 -23.47
CA GLY A 408 7.78 9.02 -24.06
C GLY A 408 8.91 8.96 -23.03
N PHE A 409 8.62 8.55 -21.79
CA PHE A 409 9.59 8.48 -20.70
C PHE A 409 10.10 7.05 -20.42
N GLU A 410 9.93 6.11 -21.35
CA GLU A 410 10.31 4.70 -21.17
C GLU A 410 11.81 4.46 -20.91
N SER A 411 12.67 5.42 -21.27
CA SER A 411 14.12 5.33 -21.08
C SER A 411 14.64 6.13 -19.87
N ASP A 412 13.75 6.77 -19.09
CA ASP A 412 14.16 7.55 -17.92
C ASP A 412 14.52 6.64 -16.73
N THR A 413 15.73 6.81 -16.21
CA THR A 413 16.29 5.98 -15.14
C THR A 413 15.62 6.20 -13.79
N VAL A 414 15.14 7.42 -13.51
CA VAL A 414 14.46 7.77 -12.25
C VAL A 414 13.09 7.10 -12.21
N LEU A 415 12.37 7.12 -13.33
CA LEU A 415 11.07 6.45 -13.47
C LEU A 415 11.21 4.94 -13.47
N SER A 416 12.23 4.39 -14.13
CA SER A 416 12.54 2.96 -14.09
C SER A 416 12.76 2.47 -12.65
N ASN A 417 13.55 3.20 -11.85
CA ASN A 417 13.75 2.88 -10.43
C ASN A 417 12.46 2.99 -9.61
N SER A 418 11.63 4.00 -9.88
CA SER A 418 10.33 4.19 -9.21
C SER A 418 9.35 3.06 -9.52
N LEU A 419 9.32 2.59 -10.78
CA LEU A 419 8.53 1.44 -11.22
C LEU A 419 8.99 0.14 -10.54
N ILE A 420 10.31 -0.10 -10.50
CA ILE A 420 10.88 -1.26 -9.80
C ILE A 420 10.46 -1.25 -8.34
N HIS A 421 10.57 -0.11 -7.65
CA HIS A 421 10.15 0.02 -6.26
C HIS A 421 8.65 -0.28 -6.07
N ALA A 422 7.78 0.26 -6.93
CA ALA A 422 6.34 0.03 -6.84
C ALA A 422 5.96 -1.44 -7.05
N TYR A 423 6.49 -2.09 -8.11
CA TYR A 423 6.23 -3.51 -8.36
C TYR A 423 6.87 -4.43 -7.31
N ALA A 424 8.05 -4.07 -6.77
CA ALA A 424 8.71 -4.85 -5.72
C ALA A 424 7.87 -4.89 -4.44
N ARG A 425 7.27 -3.77 -4.02
CA ARG A 425 6.39 -3.75 -2.83
C ARG A 425 5.14 -4.60 -3.00
N ILE A 426 4.54 -4.62 -4.20
CA ILE A 426 3.41 -5.50 -4.52
C ILE A 426 3.81 -6.98 -4.41
N LEU A 427 5.00 -7.33 -4.92
CA LEU A 427 5.57 -8.69 -4.83
C LEU A 427 5.94 -9.08 -3.39
N GLU A 428 6.39 -8.15 -2.57
CA GLU A 428 6.75 -8.40 -1.18
C GLU A 428 5.51 -8.60 -0.29
N GLN A 429 4.44 -7.84 -0.53
CA GLN A 429 3.15 -8.05 0.13
C GLN A 429 2.53 -9.39 -0.26
N SER A 430 2.52 -9.76 -1.54
CA SER A 430 1.99 -11.07 -1.95
C SER A 430 2.79 -12.23 -1.33
N LYS A 431 4.10 -12.08 -1.16
CA LYS A 431 4.95 -13.03 -0.41
C LYS A 431 4.66 -13.05 1.10
N ARG A 432 4.41 -11.90 1.72
CA ARG A 432 4.00 -11.82 3.15
C ARG A 432 2.62 -12.41 3.38
N GLU A 433 1.65 -12.16 2.50
CA GLU A 433 0.31 -12.76 2.57
C GLU A 433 0.36 -14.28 2.36
N MET A 434 1.22 -14.77 1.46
CA MET A 434 1.49 -16.21 1.33
C MET A 434 2.16 -16.80 2.58
N ALA A 435 3.04 -16.06 3.26
CA ALA A 435 3.72 -16.51 4.47
C ALA A 435 2.83 -16.45 5.73
N GLU A 436 1.96 -15.45 5.87
CA GLU A 436 0.96 -15.36 6.94
C GLU A 436 -0.18 -16.38 6.75
N SER A 437 -0.58 -16.66 5.50
CA SER A 437 -1.56 -17.69 5.14
C SER A 437 -1.10 -19.11 5.55
N GLN A 438 0.18 -19.44 5.40
CA GLN A 438 0.72 -20.73 5.83
C GLN A 438 0.63 -20.98 7.34
N THR A 439 0.50 -19.94 8.16
CA THR A 439 0.37 -20.10 9.63
C THR A 439 -1.09 -20.22 10.12
N LYS A 440 -2.10 -19.98 9.27
CA LYS A 440 -3.53 -20.00 9.67
C LYS A 440 -4.37 -21.13 9.09
N THR A 441 -3.92 -21.80 8.02
CA THR A 441 -4.69 -22.90 7.42
C THR A 441 -4.77 -24.14 8.33
N ILE A 442 -5.83 -24.94 8.15
CA ILE A 442 -6.01 -26.23 8.82
C ILE A 442 -5.22 -27.29 8.06
N ARG A 443 -4.30 -27.96 8.76
CA ARG A 443 -3.41 -28.97 8.18
C ARG A 443 -4.06 -30.35 8.22
N PHE A 444 -4.31 -30.91 7.05
CA PHE A 444 -4.93 -32.22 6.88
C PHE A 444 -3.91 -33.35 6.77
N GLY A 445 -4.20 -34.45 7.48
CA GLY A 445 -3.59 -35.75 7.28
C GLY A 445 -4.54 -36.72 6.56
N ILE A 446 -4.02 -37.53 5.64
CA ILE A 446 -4.80 -38.57 4.96
C ILE A 446 -4.47 -39.94 5.57
N ILE A 447 -5.48 -40.64 6.09
CA ILE A 447 -5.34 -41.96 6.69
C ILE A 447 -5.85 -43.01 5.70
N GLY A 448 -5.02 -43.39 4.74
CA GLY A 448 -5.36 -44.38 3.73
C GLY A 448 -5.23 -43.88 2.30
N CYS A 449 -4.47 -44.61 1.49
CA CYS A 449 -4.29 -44.35 0.06
C CYS A 449 -5.40 -45.00 -0.79
N ALA A 450 -6.66 -44.70 -0.49
CA ALA A 450 -7.81 -45.15 -1.28
C ALA A 450 -8.03 -44.24 -2.50
N GLN A 451 -8.68 -44.74 -3.55
CA GLN A 451 -8.88 -43.98 -4.78
C GLN A 451 -9.66 -42.68 -4.57
N ILE A 452 -10.67 -42.69 -3.70
CA ILE A 452 -11.48 -41.51 -3.34
C ILE A 452 -10.63 -40.40 -2.71
N ALA A 453 -9.55 -40.75 -2.02
CA ALA A 453 -8.65 -39.78 -1.39
C ALA A 453 -7.99 -38.84 -2.40
N ARG A 454 -7.85 -39.23 -3.66
CA ARG A 454 -7.35 -38.33 -4.72
C ARG A 454 -8.27 -37.12 -4.92
N LYS A 455 -9.59 -37.36 -4.90
CA LYS A 455 -10.60 -36.30 -5.05
C LYS A 455 -10.56 -35.35 -3.85
N VAL A 456 -10.45 -35.90 -2.63
CA VAL A 456 -10.39 -35.08 -1.40
C VAL A 456 -9.05 -34.36 -1.26
N ILE A 457 -7.92 -34.94 -1.71
CA ILE A 457 -6.63 -34.25 -1.79
C ILE A 457 -6.72 -33.04 -2.72
N ARG A 458 -7.32 -33.20 -3.92
CA ARG A 458 -7.61 -32.05 -4.80
C ARG A 458 -8.46 -31.01 -4.09
N ALA A 459 -9.47 -31.45 -3.34
CA ALA A 459 -10.35 -30.54 -2.61
C ALA A 459 -9.61 -29.73 -1.53
N ILE A 460 -8.75 -30.39 -0.75
CA ILE A 460 -7.90 -29.75 0.25
C ILE A 460 -6.96 -28.73 -0.40
N SER A 461 -6.36 -29.06 -1.54
CA SER A 461 -5.45 -28.15 -2.24
C SER A 461 -6.15 -26.93 -2.86
N LEU A 462 -7.45 -27.03 -3.16
CA LEU A 462 -8.25 -25.92 -3.71
C LEU A 462 -8.92 -25.06 -2.63
N ALA A 463 -9.01 -25.57 -1.41
CA ALA A 463 -9.58 -24.83 -0.29
C ALA A 463 -8.61 -23.73 0.19
N SER A 464 -9.15 -22.56 0.48
CA SER A 464 -8.44 -21.41 1.04
C SER A 464 -8.08 -21.59 2.52
N ARG A 465 -8.87 -22.37 3.27
CA ARG A 465 -8.68 -22.61 4.71
C ARG A 465 -7.97 -23.91 5.06
N ALA A 466 -7.62 -24.74 4.07
CA ALA A 466 -7.03 -26.05 4.31
C ALA A 466 -5.72 -26.22 3.55
N THR A 467 -4.86 -27.10 4.06
CA THR A 467 -3.65 -27.52 3.37
C THR A 467 -3.36 -28.98 3.65
N LEU A 468 -2.76 -29.68 2.69
CA LEU A 468 -2.36 -31.07 2.86
C LEU A 468 -0.98 -31.12 3.51
N HIS A 469 -0.89 -31.78 4.67
CA HIS A 469 0.36 -31.86 5.44
C HIS A 469 0.95 -33.27 5.46
N ALA A 470 0.10 -34.30 5.58
CA ALA A 470 0.56 -35.68 5.73
C ALA A 470 -0.29 -36.71 4.97
N ILE A 471 0.35 -37.78 4.52
CA ILE A 471 -0.31 -38.98 3.98
C ILE A 471 0.26 -40.22 4.66
N GLY A 472 -0.62 -41.10 5.15
CA GLY A 472 -0.27 -42.38 5.72
C GLY A 472 -0.86 -43.56 4.95
N SER A 473 -0.07 -44.62 4.85
CA SER A 473 -0.53 -45.94 4.42
C SER A 473 -0.04 -46.99 5.39
N ARG A 474 -0.40 -48.26 5.17
CA ARG A 474 0.13 -49.40 5.95
C ARG A 474 1.55 -49.84 5.50
N SER A 475 2.04 -49.26 4.41
CA SER A 475 3.41 -49.43 3.91
C SER A 475 3.89 -48.09 3.39
N ILE A 476 5.15 -47.75 3.69
CA ILE A 476 5.76 -46.51 3.24
C ILE A 476 5.83 -46.46 1.70
N GLU A 477 6.13 -47.59 1.03
CA GLU A 477 6.20 -47.62 -0.43
C GLU A 477 4.84 -47.33 -1.07
N LYS A 478 3.75 -47.84 -0.47
CA LYS A 478 2.39 -47.55 -0.95
C LYS A 478 2.04 -46.08 -0.76
N ALA A 479 2.43 -45.48 0.37
CA ALA A 479 2.20 -44.07 0.64
C ALA A 479 2.97 -43.18 -0.34
N GLN A 480 4.25 -43.47 -0.60
CA GLN A 480 5.10 -42.73 -1.56
C GLN A 480 4.57 -42.84 -2.99
N LYS A 481 4.23 -44.05 -3.44
CA LYS A 481 3.62 -44.26 -4.76
C LYS A 481 2.32 -43.49 -4.93
N PHE A 482 1.49 -43.45 -3.88
CA PHE A 482 0.23 -42.71 -3.92
C PHE A 482 0.45 -41.20 -3.92
N ALA A 483 1.40 -40.68 -3.14
CA ALA A 483 1.76 -39.27 -3.14
C ALA A 483 2.27 -38.83 -4.52
N ALA A 484 3.15 -39.63 -5.15
CA ALA A 484 3.63 -39.39 -6.50
C ALA A 484 2.48 -39.40 -7.54
N LEU A 485 1.53 -40.34 -7.41
CA LEU A 485 0.35 -40.43 -8.28
C LEU A 485 -0.60 -39.22 -8.12
N CYS A 486 -0.57 -38.56 -6.97
CA CYS A 486 -1.32 -37.32 -6.72
C CYS A 486 -0.54 -36.05 -7.13
N GLY A 487 0.68 -36.18 -7.66
CA GLY A 487 1.53 -35.04 -8.04
C GLY A 487 2.08 -34.24 -6.85
N LEU A 488 2.21 -34.88 -5.68
CA LEU A 488 2.66 -34.23 -4.45
C LEU A 488 4.18 -34.33 -4.30
N SER A 489 4.83 -33.25 -3.88
CA SER A 489 6.28 -33.22 -3.62
C SER A 489 6.59 -33.69 -2.20
N GLU A 490 7.59 -34.58 -2.06
CA GLU A 490 8.05 -35.09 -0.76
C GLU A 490 8.61 -34.00 0.15
N THR A 491 9.00 -32.84 -0.40
CA THR A 491 9.48 -31.70 0.39
C THR A 491 8.34 -30.91 1.06
N LEU A 492 7.10 -31.07 0.58
CA LEU A 492 5.94 -30.30 1.05
C LEU A 492 4.95 -31.14 1.86
N VAL A 493 4.80 -32.44 1.53
CA VAL A 493 3.86 -33.34 2.20
C VAL A 493 4.63 -34.49 2.84
N LYS A 494 4.45 -34.69 4.15
CA LYS A 494 5.07 -35.81 4.86
C LYS A 494 4.39 -37.13 4.50
N VAL A 495 5.21 -38.15 4.25
CA VAL A 495 4.73 -39.48 3.88
C VAL A 495 5.08 -40.47 5.00
N TYR A 496 4.06 -41.16 5.50
CA TYR A 496 4.17 -42.06 6.64
C TYR A 496 3.84 -43.51 6.26
N GLY A 497 4.57 -44.45 6.86
CA GLY A 497 4.43 -45.89 6.63
C GLY A 497 3.39 -46.58 7.52
N SER A 498 2.74 -45.81 8.41
CA SER A 498 1.64 -46.26 9.25
C SER A 498 0.59 -45.15 9.43
N TYR A 499 -0.61 -45.53 9.85
CA TYR A 499 -1.67 -44.59 10.20
C TYR A 499 -1.40 -43.87 11.53
N ASP A 500 -0.84 -44.57 12.51
CA ASP A 500 -0.46 -44.00 13.81
C ASP A 500 0.52 -42.85 13.66
N GLN A 501 1.50 -42.95 12.76
CA GLN A 501 2.44 -41.85 12.50
C GLN A 501 1.77 -40.57 11.99
N VAL A 502 0.69 -40.66 11.20
CA VAL A 502 -0.09 -39.48 10.80
C VAL A 502 -0.78 -38.88 12.02
N LEU A 503 -1.35 -39.73 12.88
CA LEU A 503 -2.07 -39.33 14.09
C LEU A 503 -1.13 -38.77 15.17
N ASP A 504 0.10 -39.25 15.23
CA ASP A 504 1.12 -38.78 16.17
C ASP A 504 1.80 -37.48 15.72
N ASP A 505 1.66 -37.08 14.45
CA ASP A 505 2.22 -35.81 13.97
C ASP A 505 1.47 -34.62 14.62
N PRO A 506 2.13 -33.81 15.47
CA PRO A 506 1.49 -32.69 16.15
C PRO A 506 1.08 -31.56 15.19
N CYS A 507 1.61 -31.56 13.96
CA CYS A 507 1.27 -30.58 12.93
C CYS A 507 0.02 -30.98 12.12
N VAL A 508 -0.58 -32.14 12.35
CA VAL A 508 -1.86 -32.51 11.74
C VAL A 508 -2.99 -32.02 12.63
N ASP A 509 -3.86 -31.16 12.11
CA ASP A 509 -5.02 -30.63 12.85
C ASP A 509 -6.25 -31.51 12.62
N ALA A 510 -6.52 -31.86 11.35
CA ALA A 510 -7.65 -32.69 10.94
C ALA A 510 -7.18 -33.89 10.11
N VAL A 511 -7.96 -34.97 10.11
CA VAL A 511 -7.69 -36.15 9.29
C VAL A 511 -8.89 -36.55 8.44
N TYR A 512 -8.60 -36.91 7.20
CA TYR A 512 -9.54 -37.59 6.32
C TYR A 512 -9.29 -39.10 6.37
N VAL A 513 -10.35 -39.87 6.62
CA VAL A 513 -10.28 -41.31 6.87
C VAL A 513 -11.08 -42.09 5.82
N PRO A 514 -10.50 -42.37 4.63
CA PRO A 514 -11.10 -43.17 3.57
C PRO A 514 -10.76 -44.66 3.70
N LEU A 515 -10.96 -45.20 4.90
CA LEU A 515 -10.74 -46.63 5.15
C LEU A 515 -12.01 -47.42 4.81
N PRO A 516 -11.93 -48.75 4.73
CA PRO A 516 -13.13 -49.57 4.81
C PRO A 516 -13.91 -49.31 6.10
N THR A 517 -15.23 -49.40 6.01
CA THR A 517 -16.21 -49.12 7.05
C THR A 517 -15.91 -49.88 8.35
N SER A 518 -15.57 -51.17 8.24
CA SER A 518 -15.16 -52.02 9.39
C SER A 518 -13.94 -51.50 10.16
N LEU A 519 -13.13 -50.64 9.56
CA LEU A 519 -11.96 -50.04 10.20
C LEU A 519 -12.26 -48.66 10.81
N HIS A 520 -13.41 -48.06 10.51
CA HIS A 520 -13.75 -46.72 10.98
C HIS A 520 -13.78 -46.63 12.50
N LEU A 521 -14.41 -47.59 13.18
CA LEU A 521 -14.52 -47.59 14.65
C LEU A 521 -13.14 -47.46 15.33
N GLN A 522 -12.18 -48.29 14.93
CA GLN A 522 -10.84 -48.29 15.51
C GLN A 522 -10.12 -46.97 15.24
N TRP A 523 -10.04 -46.57 13.96
CA TRP A 523 -9.17 -45.46 13.55
C TRP A 523 -9.78 -44.09 13.83
N ALA A 524 -11.11 -43.93 13.75
CA ALA A 524 -11.78 -42.69 14.12
C ALA A 524 -11.69 -42.44 15.63
N ILE A 525 -11.92 -43.47 16.48
CA ILE A 525 -11.72 -43.32 17.93
C ILE A 525 -10.27 -42.97 18.26
N LEU A 526 -9.30 -43.63 17.61
CA LEU A 526 -7.88 -43.34 17.84
C LEU A 526 -7.53 -41.90 17.42
N ALA A 527 -8.02 -41.45 16.26
CA ALA A 527 -7.85 -40.09 15.80
C ALA A 527 -8.43 -39.07 16.78
N ALA A 528 -9.65 -39.30 17.27
CA ALA A 528 -10.30 -38.43 18.25
C ALA A 528 -9.51 -38.37 19.57
N ARG A 529 -9.02 -39.51 20.08
CA ARG A 529 -8.16 -39.57 21.28
C ARG A 529 -6.83 -38.84 21.09
N LYS A 530 -6.32 -38.80 19.87
CA LYS A 530 -5.13 -38.04 19.46
C LYS A 530 -5.47 -36.58 19.11
N LYS A 531 -6.68 -36.14 19.44
CA LYS A 531 -7.21 -34.78 19.23
C LYS A 531 -7.15 -34.33 17.76
N LYS A 532 -7.40 -35.26 16.83
CA LYS A 532 -7.53 -34.94 15.41
C LYS A 532 -9.01 -34.75 15.07
N HIS A 533 -9.34 -33.65 14.41
CA HIS A 533 -10.67 -33.43 13.85
C HIS A 533 -10.91 -34.41 12.70
N LEU A 534 -12.15 -34.86 12.51
CA LEU A 534 -12.48 -36.00 11.66
C LEU A 534 -13.35 -35.62 10.47
N LEU A 535 -12.82 -35.91 9.28
CA LEU A 535 -13.59 -36.10 8.06
C LEU A 535 -13.65 -37.61 7.76
N LEU A 536 -14.74 -38.27 8.14
CA LEU A 536 -14.87 -39.73 8.01
C LEU A 536 -15.59 -40.09 6.71
N GLU A 537 -15.09 -41.06 5.96
CA GLU A 537 -15.83 -41.52 4.78
C GLU A 537 -17.17 -42.14 5.14
N LYS A 538 -18.10 -42.08 4.18
CA LYS A 538 -19.44 -42.68 4.29
C LYS A 538 -19.45 -44.09 3.64
N PRO A 539 -20.23 -45.05 4.16
CA PRO A 539 -21.00 -44.97 5.41
C PRO A 539 -20.06 -44.89 6.62
N THR A 540 -20.50 -44.21 7.67
CA THR A 540 -19.60 -43.81 8.77
C THR A 540 -19.24 -44.97 9.69
N ALA A 541 -20.10 -45.97 9.85
CA ALA A 541 -19.82 -47.18 10.61
C ALA A 541 -20.64 -48.36 10.10
N LEU A 542 -20.43 -49.57 10.66
CA LEU A 542 -21.22 -50.74 10.30
C LEU A 542 -22.64 -50.68 10.87
N ASP A 543 -22.81 -50.03 12.02
CA ASP A 543 -24.09 -49.78 12.67
C ASP A 543 -24.05 -48.49 13.51
N VAL A 544 -25.21 -48.06 13.99
CA VAL A 544 -25.38 -46.85 14.81
C VAL A 544 -24.70 -46.97 16.17
N HIS A 545 -24.51 -48.17 16.72
CA HIS A 545 -23.81 -48.36 18.00
C HIS A 545 -22.31 -48.11 17.86
N GLU A 546 -21.70 -48.56 16.77
CA GLU A 546 -20.32 -48.22 16.44
C GLU A 546 -20.17 -46.72 16.19
N LEU A 547 -21.10 -46.12 15.44
CA LEU A 547 -21.08 -44.68 15.21
C LEU A 547 -21.22 -43.89 16.52
N ASP A 548 -22.12 -44.29 17.43
CA ASP A 548 -22.30 -43.65 18.74
C ASP A 548 -20.99 -43.63 19.53
N ARG A 549 -20.22 -44.73 19.50
CA ARG A 549 -18.90 -44.79 20.14
C ARG A 549 -17.87 -43.86 19.49
N ILE A 550 -17.91 -43.71 18.16
CA ILE A 550 -17.07 -42.73 17.45
C ILE A 550 -17.46 -41.31 17.87
N LEU A 551 -18.76 -40.98 17.84
CA LEU A 551 -19.26 -39.65 18.19
C LEU A 551 -18.98 -39.29 19.66
N GLU A 552 -19.13 -40.23 20.58
CA GLU A 552 -18.77 -40.07 21.99
C GLU A 552 -17.26 -39.81 22.16
N ALA A 553 -16.41 -40.52 21.42
CA ALA A 553 -14.97 -40.26 21.42
C ALA A 553 -14.65 -38.86 20.87
N CYS A 554 -15.33 -38.40 19.83
CA CYS A 554 -15.17 -37.05 19.28
C CYS A 554 -15.57 -35.99 20.31
N GLN A 555 -16.76 -36.13 20.89
CA GLN A 555 -17.33 -35.19 21.86
C GLN A 555 -16.47 -35.10 23.12
N SER A 556 -16.05 -36.24 23.68
CA SER A 556 -15.21 -36.30 24.90
C SER A 556 -13.82 -35.70 24.71
N ASN A 557 -13.31 -35.67 23.47
CA ASN A 557 -12.02 -35.06 23.14
C ASN A 557 -12.14 -33.65 22.55
N GLY A 558 -13.37 -33.11 22.42
CA GLY A 558 -13.62 -31.76 21.89
C GLY A 558 -13.25 -31.60 20.41
N VAL A 559 -13.26 -32.68 19.64
CA VAL A 559 -12.94 -32.63 18.20
C VAL A 559 -14.19 -32.59 17.34
N GLN A 560 -14.08 -31.91 16.21
CA GLN A 560 -15.15 -31.84 15.20
C GLN A 560 -15.23 -33.16 14.44
N PHE A 561 -16.45 -33.64 14.22
CA PHE A 561 -16.76 -34.75 13.34
C PHE A 561 -17.61 -34.26 12.17
N MET A 562 -17.31 -34.76 10.96
CA MET A 562 -18.15 -34.61 9.78
C MET A 562 -17.96 -35.83 8.86
N ASP A 563 -19.01 -36.25 8.17
CA ASP A 563 -18.93 -37.34 7.19
C ASP A 563 -18.68 -36.83 5.76
N GLY A 564 -18.30 -37.74 4.85
CA GLY A 564 -17.95 -37.44 3.46
C GLY A 564 -19.12 -37.12 2.50
N SER A 565 -20.30 -36.73 2.98
CA SER A 565 -21.48 -36.44 2.13
C SER A 565 -21.39 -35.08 1.41
N MET A 566 -20.56 -35.03 0.36
CA MET A 566 -20.20 -33.81 -0.37
C MET A 566 -21.41 -32.97 -0.88
N TRP A 567 -22.46 -33.61 -1.39
CA TRP A 567 -23.61 -32.93 -2.02
C TRP A 567 -24.37 -31.98 -1.07
N LEU A 568 -24.29 -32.21 0.25
CA LEU A 568 -24.91 -31.34 1.26
C LEU A 568 -24.32 -29.92 1.27
N HIS A 569 -23.10 -29.77 0.77
CA HIS A 569 -22.37 -28.49 0.78
C HIS A 569 -22.54 -27.69 -0.51
N HIS A 570 -23.14 -28.27 -1.56
CA HIS A 570 -23.36 -27.58 -2.82
C HIS A 570 -24.42 -26.47 -2.65
N PRO A 571 -24.24 -25.25 -3.20
CA PRO A 571 -25.21 -24.15 -3.09
C PRO A 571 -26.60 -24.52 -3.61
N ARG A 572 -26.67 -25.36 -4.66
CA ARG A 572 -27.91 -25.99 -5.15
C ARG A 572 -28.73 -26.61 -4.01
N THR A 573 -28.11 -27.32 -3.08
CA THR A 573 -28.79 -27.97 -1.96
C THR A 573 -29.44 -26.95 -1.03
N ALA A 574 -28.79 -25.81 -0.76
CA ALA A 574 -29.41 -24.72 -0.01
C ALA A 574 -30.60 -24.12 -0.78
N ARG A 575 -30.44 -23.87 -2.08
CA ARG A 575 -31.49 -23.30 -2.93
C ARG A 575 -32.72 -24.20 -3.05
N MET A 576 -32.52 -25.51 -3.19
CA MET A 576 -33.63 -26.47 -3.18
C MET A 576 -34.34 -26.48 -1.82
N LYS A 577 -33.59 -26.34 -0.71
CA LYS A 577 -34.17 -26.31 0.64
C LYS A 577 -35.09 -25.09 0.83
N GLU A 578 -34.67 -23.91 0.36
CA GLU A 578 -35.51 -22.70 0.40
C GLU A 578 -36.87 -22.92 -0.26
N LEU A 579 -36.90 -23.59 -1.41
CA LEU A 579 -38.13 -23.84 -2.16
C LEU A 579 -39.00 -24.90 -1.49
N ILE A 580 -38.41 -26.03 -1.07
CA ILE A 580 -39.15 -27.12 -0.40
C ILE A 580 -39.81 -26.64 0.90
N PHE A 581 -39.17 -25.71 1.62
CA PHE A 581 -39.64 -25.20 2.90
C PHE A 581 -40.57 -23.99 2.79
N ASP A 582 -40.79 -23.44 1.58
CA ASP A 582 -41.80 -22.42 1.35
C ASP A 582 -43.20 -23.05 1.31
N SER A 583 -43.97 -22.82 2.38
CA SER A 583 -45.33 -23.37 2.51
C SER A 583 -46.30 -22.91 1.42
N LYS A 584 -46.05 -21.76 0.78
CA LYS A 584 -46.91 -21.24 -0.31
C LYS A 584 -46.54 -21.86 -1.64
N LEU A 585 -45.24 -22.04 -1.92
CA LEU A 585 -44.78 -22.61 -3.18
C LEU A 585 -44.87 -24.13 -3.19
N PHE A 586 -44.35 -24.79 -2.15
CA PHE A 586 -44.24 -26.25 -2.12
C PHE A 586 -45.37 -26.93 -1.34
N GLY A 587 -45.78 -26.31 -0.23
CA GLY A 587 -46.74 -26.88 0.70
C GLY A 587 -46.17 -28.05 1.50
N GLN A 588 -47.01 -28.98 1.95
CA GLN A 588 -46.58 -30.14 2.73
C GLN A 588 -45.89 -31.17 1.83
N VAL A 589 -44.71 -31.66 2.23
CA VAL A 589 -44.03 -32.76 1.54
C VAL A 589 -44.84 -34.05 1.68
N ASN A 590 -45.28 -34.63 0.56
CA ASN A 590 -46.14 -35.82 0.53
C ASN A 590 -45.38 -37.07 0.09
N PHE A 591 -44.51 -36.93 -0.92
CA PHE A 591 -43.81 -38.07 -1.49
C PHE A 591 -42.37 -37.71 -1.87
N ILE A 592 -41.44 -38.59 -1.57
CA ILE A 592 -40.03 -38.46 -1.94
C ILE A 592 -39.59 -39.73 -2.66
N HIS A 593 -38.92 -39.59 -3.79
CA HIS A 593 -38.32 -40.69 -4.51
C HIS A 593 -36.84 -40.38 -4.76
N SER A 594 -35.96 -41.33 -4.44
CA SER A 594 -34.54 -41.17 -4.75
C SER A 594 -33.91 -42.47 -5.23
N THR A 595 -33.15 -42.38 -6.31
CA THR A 595 -32.42 -43.51 -6.88
C THR A 595 -30.94 -43.23 -6.84
N SER A 596 -30.15 -44.24 -6.46
CA SER A 596 -28.69 -44.21 -6.62
C SER A 596 -28.23 -45.58 -7.12
N THR A 597 -27.93 -45.66 -8.41
CA THR A 597 -27.51 -46.90 -9.07
C THR A 597 -26.27 -46.67 -9.89
N THR A 598 -25.50 -47.73 -10.10
CA THR A 598 -24.34 -47.73 -10.99
C THR A 598 -24.04 -49.14 -11.44
N LEU A 599 -23.79 -49.33 -12.73
CA LEU A 599 -23.52 -50.65 -13.29
C LEU A 599 -22.04 -50.96 -13.12
N MET A 600 -21.73 -51.85 -12.20
CA MET A 600 -20.35 -52.22 -11.90
C MET A 600 -19.85 -53.33 -12.84
N PRO A 601 -18.57 -53.30 -13.26
CA PRO A 601 -18.00 -54.34 -14.11
C PRO A 601 -17.74 -55.65 -13.32
N PRO A 602 -17.57 -56.80 -13.98
CA PRO A 602 -17.39 -58.10 -13.31
C PRO A 602 -16.29 -58.13 -12.25
N GLU A 603 -15.15 -57.47 -12.51
CA GLU A 603 -13.99 -57.46 -11.60
C GLU A 603 -14.30 -56.78 -10.26
N PHE A 604 -15.30 -55.88 -10.24
CA PHE A 604 -15.78 -55.24 -9.02
C PHE A 604 -16.35 -56.27 -8.04
N PHE A 605 -17.14 -57.22 -8.53
CA PHE A 605 -17.79 -58.23 -7.70
C PHE A 605 -16.81 -59.28 -7.15
N GLU A 606 -15.62 -59.38 -7.73
CA GLU A 606 -14.55 -60.27 -7.26
C GLU A 606 -13.67 -59.62 -6.20
N SER A 607 -13.38 -58.33 -6.31
CA SER A 607 -12.25 -57.70 -5.61
C SER A 607 -12.57 -56.44 -4.82
N ASN A 608 -13.69 -55.75 -5.09
CA ASN A 608 -13.98 -54.48 -4.45
C ASN A 608 -14.37 -54.66 -2.98
N ILE A 609 -13.96 -53.74 -2.11
CA ILE A 609 -14.26 -53.77 -0.67
C ILE A 609 -15.78 -53.78 -0.38
N ARG A 610 -16.59 -53.15 -1.24
CA ARG A 610 -18.06 -53.02 -1.13
C ARG A 610 -18.83 -54.33 -1.31
N VAL A 611 -18.17 -55.39 -1.76
CA VAL A 611 -18.79 -56.71 -1.92
C VAL A 611 -18.21 -57.74 -0.95
N LYS A 612 -17.39 -57.29 0.02
CA LYS A 612 -16.71 -58.12 1.01
C LYS A 612 -17.35 -57.92 2.39
N PRO A 613 -17.86 -59.00 3.03
CA PRO A 613 -18.55 -58.92 4.32
C PRO A 613 -17.64 -58.53 5.48
N ASP A 614 -16.32 -58.67 5.31
CA ASP A 614 -15.27 -58.38 6.28
C ASP A 614 -14.68 -56.96 6.12
N LEU A 615 -15.10 -56.20 5.10
CA LEU A 615 -14.64 -54.84 4.83
C LEU A 615 -15.81 -53.84 4.83
N ASP A 616 -16.50 -53.66 3.71
CA ASP A 616 -17.69 -52.79 3.57
C ASP A 616 -18.94 -53.66 3.43
N SER A 617 -19.35 -54.29 4.52
CA SER A 617 -20.39 -55.33 4.53
C SER A 617 -21.79 -54.83 4.17
N LEU A 618 -22.02 -53.51 4.24
CA LEU A 618 -23.31 -52.88 3.95
C LEU A 618 -23.63 -52.83 2.45
N GLY A 619 -22.65 -53.09 1.57
CA GLY A 619 -22.87 -53.19 0.12
C GLY A 619 -23.50 -51.93 -0.50
N ALA A 620 -24.43 -52.14 -1.42
CA ALA A 620 -25.15 -51.06 -2.10
C ALA A 620 -25.98 -50.21 -1.12
N VAL A 621 -26.47 -50.81 -0.03
CA VAL A 621 -27.21 -50.07 1.00
C VAL A 621 -26.27 -49.08 1.71
N GLY A 622 -25.07 -49.51 2.08
CA GLY A 622 -24.03 -48.66 2.66
C GLY A 622 -23.56 -47.54 1.73
N ASP A 623 -23.23 -47.89 0.48
CA ASP A 623 -22.53 -46.95 -0.40
C ASP A 623 -23.45 -46.00 -1.17
N LEU A 624 -24.62 -46.51 -1.62
CA LEU A 624 -25.55 -45.81 -2.51
C LEU A 624 -26.80 -45.34 -1.77
N ALA A 625 -27.43 -46.22 -0.98
CA ALA A 625 -28.64 -45.84 -0.23
C ALA A 625 -28.37 -44.78 0.84
N TRP A 626 -27.13 -44.66 1.34
CA TRP A 626 -26.70 -43.57 2.21
C TRP A 626 -27.11 -42.20 1.67
N TYR A 627 -26.90 -41.96 0.37
CA TYR A 627 -27.25 -40.68 -0.26
C TYR A 627 -28.76 -40.49 -0.38
N CYS A 628 -29.47 -41.53 -0.78
CA CYS A 628 -30.93 -41.49 -0.91
C CYS A 628 -31.61 -41.25 0.46
N ILE A 629 -31.11 -41.90 1.52
CA ILE A 629 -31.56 -41.71 2.89
C ILE A 629 -31.25 -40.28 3.35
N GLY A 630 -30.03 -39.82 3.14
CA GLY A 630 -29.64 -38.44 3.43
C GLY A 630 -30.53 -37.42 2.72
N ALA A 631 -30.90 -37.67 1.46
CA ALA A 631 -31.76 -36.79 0.66
C ALA A 631 -33.18 -36.68 1.23
N PHE A 632 -33.85 -37.80 1.54
CA PHE A 632 -35.20 -37.69 2.10
C PHE A 632 -35.20 -37.15 3.52
N LEU A 633 -34.17 -37.46 4.33
CA LEU A 633 -34.03 -36.90 5.66
C LEU A 633 -33.87 -35.39 5.54
N TRP A 634 -32.99 -34.91 4.67
CA TRP A 634 -32.83 -33.48 4.38
C TRP A 634 -34.14 -32.80 3.95
N ALA A 635 -34.89 -33.41 3.03
CA ALA A 635 -36.19 -32.90 2.56
C ALA A 635 -37.26 -32.87 3.66
N LYS A 636 -37.15 -33.75 4.68
CA LYS A 636 -38.03 -33.81 5.86
C LYS A 636 -37.44 -33.12 7.10
N ASP A 637 -36.50 -32.22 6.92
CA ASP A 637 -35.82 -31.49 7.99
C ASP A 637 -35.23 -32.41 9.08
N TYR A 638 -34.64 -33.51 8.62
CA TYR A 638 -34.02 -34.56 9.44
C TYR A 638 -34.96 -35.18 10.47
N LYS A 639 -36.27 -35.20 10.21
CA LYS A 639 -37.24 -36.00 10.98
C LYS A 639 -37.15 -37.47 10.55
N LEU A 640 -36.97 -38.36 11.52
CA LEU A 640 -36.91 -39.79 11.26
C LEU A 640 -38.28 -40.33 10.81
N PRO A 641 -38.31 -41.30 9.87
CA PRO A 641 -39.54 -42.04 9.57
C PRO A 641 -39.92 -42.92 10.75
N SER A 642 -41.21 -43.13 10.97
CA SER A 642 -41.76 -44.00 12.01
C SER A 642 -41.64 -45.48 11.62
N ILE A 643 -41.77 -45.79 10.33
CA ILE A 643 -41.74 -47.16 9.80
C ILE A 643 -40.80 -47.24 8.60
N VAL A 644 -39.90 -48.22 8.61
CA VAL A 644 -38.98 -48.55 7.52
C VAL A 644 -39.26 -49.96 7.03
N THR A 645 -39.40 -50.16 5.72
CA THR A 645 -39.65 -51.48 5.13
C THR A 645 -38.81 -51.66 3.87
N ALA A 646 -37.89 -52.62 3.87
CA ALA A 646 -37.26 -53.10 2.66
C ALA A 646 -38.29 -53.88 1.82
N LEU A 647 -38.28 -53.68 0.50
CA LEU A 647 -39.23 -54.33 -0.40
C LEU A 647 -38.69 -55.67 -0.91
N PRO A 648 -39.58 -56.61 -1.30
CA PRO A 648 -39.18 -57.86 -1.95
C PRO A 648 -38.30 -57.61 -3.19
N GLY A 649 -37.43 -58.57 -3.51
CA GLY A 649 -36.51 -58.45 -4.65
C GLY A 649 -35.13 -57.88 -4.33
N THR A 650 -34.76 -57.82 -3.04
CA THR A 650 -33.38 -57.53 -2.62
C THR A 650 -32.44 -58.61 -3.16
N ILE A 651 -31.36 -58.21 -3.84
CA ILE A 651 -30.35 -59.12 -4.39
C ILE A 651 -29.12 -59.09 -3.50
N LYS A 652 -28.66 -60.26 -3.05
CA LYS A 652 -27.41 -60.44 -2.31
C LYS A 652 -26.41 -61.24 -3.13
N ASN A 653 -25.12 -61.00 -2.95
CA ASN A 653 -24.08 -61.87 -3.50
C ASN A 653 -23.99 -63.20 -2.71
N SER A 654 -23.12 -64.11 -3.14
CA SER A 654 -22.91 -65.40 -2.46
C SER A 654 -22.38 -65.28 -1.03
N ALA A 655 -21.77 -64.15 -0.69
CA ALA A 655 -21.27 -63.83 0.66
C ALA A 655 -22.33 -63.15 1.55
N GLY A 656 -23.56 -62.94 1.05
CA GLY A 656 -24.65 -62.32 1.80
C GLY A 656 -24.65 -60.78 1.79
N VAL A 657 -23.75 -60.14 1.04
CA VAL A 657 -23.69 -58.67 0.90
C VAL A 657 -24.75 -58.20 -0.10
N THR A 658 -25.50 -57.16 0.26
CA THR A 658 -26.59 -56.61 -0.55
C THR A 658 -26.05 -55.84 -1.77
N LEU A 659 -26.45 -56.26 -2.97
CA LEU A 659 -26.10 -55.64 -4.24
C LEU A 659 -27.20 -54.71 -4.77
N THR A 660 -28.47 -55.01 -4.47
CA THR A 660 -29.63 -54.22 -4.88
C THR A 660 -30.67 -54.23 -3.77
N CYS A 661 -31.23 -53.06 -3.44
CA CYS A 661 -32.31 -52.93 -2.48
C CYS A 661 -33.24 -51.78 -2.86
N THR A 662 -34.54 -51.99 -2.67
CA THR A 662 -35.56 -50.93 -2.67
C THR A 662 -36.19 -50.89 -1.29
N ALA A 663 -36.42 -49.71 -0.73
CA ALA A 663 -37.03 -49.56 0.58
C ALA A 663 -38.03 -48.40 0.62
N SER A 664 -39.04 -48.52 1.47
CA SER A 664 -40.04 -47.49 1.74
C SER A 664 -39.99 -47.02 3.19
N PHE A 665 -40.30 -45.74 3.39
CA PHE A 665 -40.21 -45.05 4.66
C PHE A 665 -41.48 -44.25 4.88
N HIS A 666 -42.08 -44.34 6.06
CA HIS A 666 -43.37 -43.72 6.36
C HIS A 666 -43.29 -42.85 7.60
N TRP A 667 -43.93 -41.70 7.56
CA TRP A 667 -44.12 -40.79 8.69
C TRP A 667 -45.60 -40.75 9.10
N GLU A 668 -45.87 -40.35 10.34
CA GLU A 668 -47.24 -40.20 10.87
C GLU A 668 -48.08 -39.19 10.10
N ASP A 669 -47.46 -38.20 9.44
CA ASP A 669 -48.13 -37.19 8.63
C ASP A 669 -48.48 -37.67 7.20
N ASN A 670 -48.45 -38.99 6.97
CA ASN A 670 -48.69 -39.67 5.70
C ASN A 670 -47.66 -39.37 4.60
N THR A 671 -46.55 -38.71 4.91
CA THR A 671 -45.43 -38.65 3.95
C THR A 671 -44.87 -40.06 3.72
N VAL A 672 -44.56 -40.37 2.47
CA VAL A 672 -43.85 -41.60 2.09
C VAL A 672 -42.58 -41.25 1.33
N ALA A 673 -41.47 -41.90 1.66
CA ALA A 673 -40.28 -41.91 0.82
C ALA A 673 -40.03 -43.30 0.27
N ILE A 674 -39.54 -43.40 -0.97
CA ILE A 674 -39.06 -44.64 -1.58
C ILE A 674 -37.66 -44.42 -2.10
N ILE A 675 -36.77 -45.36 -1.83
CA ILE A 675 -35.42 -45.36 -2.40
C ILE A 675 -35.15 -46.63 -3.19
N HIS A 676 -34.31 -46.51 -4.21
CA HIS A 676 -33.75 -47.65 -4.93
C HIS A 676 -32.24 -47.52 -5.04
N CYS A 677 -31.51 -48.58 -4.70
CA CYS A 677 -30.06 -48.65 -4.83
C CYS A 677 -29.61 -49.96 -5.46
N SER A 678 -28.59 -49.91 -6.33
CA SER A 678 -28.15 -51.08 -7.10
C SER A 678 -26.75 -50.92 -7.69
N PHE A 679 -25.90 -51.94 -7.54
CA PHE A 679 -24.67 -52.11 -8.32
C PHE A 679 -24.89 -52.81 -9.68
N LEU A 680 -26.13 -53.19 -9.99
CA LEU A 680 -26.51 -54.01 -11.15
C LEU A 680 -27.32 -53.23 -12.19
N SER A 681 -27.54 -51.95 -11.97
CA SER A 681 -28.42 -51.10 -12.78
C SER A 681 -27.65 -49.92 -13.33
N GLU A 682 -28.03 -49.42 -14.50
CA GLU A 682 -27.37 -48.28 -15.16
C GLU A 682 -27.25 -47.07 -14.23
N SER A 683 -26.24 -46.23 -14.46
CA SER A 683 -25.93 -45.11 -13.57
C SER A 683 -27.08 -44.09 -13.51
N SER A 684 -27.64 -43.88 -12.32
CA SER A 684 -28.70 -42.92 -12.05
C SER A 684 -28.54 -42.36 -10.63
N MET A 685 -28.83 -41.05 -10.48
CA MET A 685 -28.73 -40.31 -9.22
C MET A 685 -29.93 -39.36 -9.09
N ASP A 686 -31.13 -39.91 -9.23
CA ASP A 686 -32.37 -39.15 -9.26
C ASP A 686 -32.86 -38.75 -7.85
N LEU A 687 -33.44 -37.56 -7.75
CA LEU A 687 -34.20 -37.10 -6.60
C LEU A 687 -35.46 -36.39 -7.10
N ALA A 688 -36.62 -36.87 -6.64
CA ALA A 688 -37.91 -36.24 -6.87
C ALA A 688 -38.59 -35.99 -5.52
N VAL A 689 -39.04 -34.77 -5.29
CA VAL A 689 -39.79 -34.38 -4.09
C VAL A 689 -41.12 -33.77 -4.54
N SER A 690 -42.21 -34.33 -4.04
CA SER A 690 -43.57 -33.90 -4.35
C SER A 690 -44.24 -33.35 -3.10
N GLY A 691 -44.59 -32.07 -3.13
CA GLY A 691 -45.38 -31.39 -2.13
C GLY A 691 -46.88 -31.38 -2.47
N SER A 692 -47.68 -30.77 -1.61
CA SER A 692 -49.11 -30.54 -1.85
C SER A 692 -49.38 -29.48 -2.91
N ASN A 693 -48.41 -28.63 -3.22
CA ASN A 693 -48.53 -27.56 -4.22
C ASN A 693 -47.33 -27.49 -5.19
N GLY A 694 -46.15 -27.97 -4.81
CA GLY A 694 -44.95 -27.92 -5.64
C GLY A 694 -44.36 -29.29 -5.96
N ASN A 695 -43.50 -29.34 -6.98
CA ASN A 695 -42.73 -30.50 -7.37
C ASN A 695 -41.29 -30.07 -7.69
N LEU A 696 -40.32 -30.86 -7.26
CA LEU A 696 -38.90 -30.65 -7.49
C LEU A 696 -38.27 -31.94 -8.02
N HIS A 697 -37.45 -31.83 -9.05
CA HIS A 697 -36.81 -32.98 -9.70
C HIS A 697 -35.38 -32.67 -10.18
N LEU A 698 -34.47 -33.62 -10.04
CA LEU A 698 -33.12 -33.58 -10.62
C LEU A 698 -32.53 -34.99 -10.76
N ALA A 699 -31.64 -35.17 -11.75
CA ALA A 699 -31.07 -36.47 -12.12
C ALA A 699 -29.61 -36.69 -11.65
N ASP A 700 -29.00 -35.67 -11.06
CA ASP A 700 -27.57 -35.60 -10.74
C ASP A 700 -27.34 -35.08 -9.30
N PHE A 701 -28.20 -35.44 -8.34
CA PHE A 701 -28.19 -34.80 -7.01
C PHE A 701 -26.92 -35.09 -6.20
N ILE A 702 -26.31 -36.27 -6.37
CA ILE A 702 -25.11 -36.70 -5.63
C ILE A 702 -23.84 -36.13 -6.26
N ILE A 703 -23.71 -36.29 -7.58
CA ILE A 703 -22.59 -35.78 -8.38
C ILE A 703 -23.20 -34.97 -9.53
N PRO A 704 -23.08 -33.63 -9.49
CA PRO A 704 -23.55 -32.79 -10.58
C PRO A 704 -22.89 -33.14 -11.92
N PHE A 705 -23.60 -32.89 -13.04
CA PHE A 705 -23.02 -33.06 -14.38
C PHE A 705 -21.79 -32.16 -14.60
N ARG A 706 -21.76 -30.99 -13.96
CA ARG A 706 -20.64 -30.04 -13.97
C ARG A 706 -20.31 -29.59 -12.56
N GLU A 707 -19.02 -29.40 -12.27
CA GLU A 707 -18.60 -28.98 -10.92
C GLU A 707 -18.80 -27.48 -10.65
N ASP A 708 -18.94 -26.66 -11.71
CA ASP A 708 -19.07 -25.21 -11.63
C ASP A 708 -20.52 -24.72 -11.72
N SER A 709 -21.47 -25.59 -12.07
CA SER A 709 -22.89 -25.29 -12.06
C SER A 709 -23.74 -26.55 -11.93
N ALA A 710 -24.89 -26.42 -11.29
CA ALA A 710 -25.81 -27.53 -11.11
C ALA A 710 -27.27 -27.05 -11.22
N SER A 711 -28.11 -27.79 -11.93
CA SER A 711 -29.53 -27.43 -12.13
C SER A 711 -30.49 -28.37 -11.40
N PHE A 712 -31.75 -27.94 -11.29
CA PHE A 712 -32.88 -28.77 -10.89
C PHE A 712 -34.17 -28.17 -11.47
N GLU A 713 -35.16 -29.02 -11.74
CA GLU A 713 -36.47 -28.61 -12.20
C GLU A 713 -37.39 -28.31 -11.02
N PHE A 714 -38.17 -27.23 -11.13
CA PHE A 714 -39.14 -26.84 -10.12
C PHE A 714 -40.45 -26.36 -10.76
N VAL A 715 -41.58 -26.75 -10.17
CA VAL A 715 -42.89 -26.19 -10.54
C VAL A 715 -43.76 -26.05 -9.30
N SER A 716 -44.61 -25.02 -9.29
CA SER A 716 -45.58 -24.75 -8.23
C SER A 716 -46.95 -24.44 -8.83
N GLY A 717 -48.01 -24.98 -8.22
CA GLY A 717 -49.40 -24.70 -8.58
C GLY A 717 -49.82 -25.21 -9.97
N ALA A 718 -49.09 -26.17 -10.54
CA ALA A 718 -49.38 -26.70 -11.86
C ALA A 718 -50.75 -27.43 -11.88
N LYS A 719 -51.59 -27.09 -12.85
CA LYS A 719 -52.89 -27.71 -13.10
C LYS A 719 -53.02 -28.05 -14.57
N TYR A 720 -54.00 -28.88 -14.92
CA TYR A 720 -54.39 -29.03 -16.31
C TYR A 720 -55.14 -27.79 -16.79
N SER A 721 -54.88 -27.39 -18.04
CA SER A 721 -55.70 -26.39 -18.72
C SER A 721 -57.13 -26.91 -18.92
N GLU A 722 -58.05 -26.03 -19.29
CA GLU A 722 -59.40 -26.43 -19.69
C GLU A 722 -59.34 -27.54 -20.75
N LEU A 723 -60.22 -28.56 -20.62
CA LEU A 723 -60.24 -29.78 -21.45
C LEU A 723 -59.01 -30.71 -21.33
N GLN A 724 -58.07 -30.46 -20.41
CA GLN A 724 -56.85 -31.28 -20.20
C GLN A 724 -55.92 -31.37 -21.43
N ILE A 725 -56.00 -30.42 -22.36
CA ILE A 725 -55.15 -30.37 -23.56
C ILE A 725 -53.75 -29.79 -23.31
N GLY A 726 -53.42 -29.47 -22.06
CA GLY A 726 -52.14 -28.87 -21.68
C GLY A 726 -52.03 -28.64 -20.17
N TRP A 727 -50.91 -28.06 -19.75
CA TRP A 727 -50.62 -27.68 -18.36
C TRP A 727 -50.62 -26.16 -18.21
N THR A 728 -51.06 -25.65 -17.06
CA THR A 728 -51.05 -24.21 -16.75
C THR A 728 -49.66 -23.67 -16.42
N ALA A 729 -48.73 -24.56 -16.07
CA ALA A 729 -47.34 -24.24 -15.76
C ALA A 729 -46.43 -25.38 -16.23
N LYS A 730 -45.31 -25.03 -16.83
CA LYS A 730 -44.23 -25.96 -17.17
C LYS A 730 -43.19 -25.91 -16.03
N PRO A 731 -42.55 -27.05 -15.66
CA PRO A 731 -41.37 -27.01 -14.81
C PRO A 731 -40.30 -26.07 -15.37
N GLU A 732 -39.80 -25.20 -14.49
CA GLU A 732 -38.70 -24.30 -14.76
C GLU A 732 -37.39 -24.97 -14.34
N GLU A 733 -36.41 -24.97 -15.22
CA GLU A 733 -35.05 -25.40 -14.87
C GLU A 733 -34.32 -24.25 -14.19
N LEU A 734 -34.01 -24.44 -12.91
CA LEU A 734 -33.28 -23.48 -12.09
C LEU A 734 -31.80 -23.89 -12.03
N ILE A 735 -30.93 -23.03 -12.57
CA ILE A 735 -29.48 -23.25 -12.59
C ILE A 735 -28.85 -22.51 -11.41
N VAL A 736 -27.99 -23.20 -10.67
CA VAL A 736 -27.22 -22.63 -9.55
C VAL A 736 -25.74 -22.77 -9.84
N ASP A 737 -25.08 -21.63 -10.02
CA ASP A 737 -23.63 -21.56 -10.21
C ASP A 737 -22.89 -21.80 -8.89
N SER A 738 -21.76 -22.48 -8.97
CA SER A 738 -20.85 -22.71 -7.84
C SER A 738 -19.44 -22.29 -8.18
N LYS A 739 -18.89 -21.35 -7.41
CA LYS A 739 -17.50 -20.89 -7.59
C LYS A 739 -16.47 -21.98 -7.27
N LEU A 740 -16.82 -22.92 -6.39
CA LEU A 740 -15.96 -24.01 -5.96
C LEU A 740 -16.74 -25.33 -6.04
N PRO A 741 -16.09 -26.46 -6.38
CA PRO A 741 -16.72 -27.78 -6.34
C PRO A 741 -17.25 -28.14 -4.95
N GLN A 742 -18.29 -28.96 -4.89
CA GLN A 742 -18.95 -29.35 -3.62
C GLN A 742 -18.00 -30.00 -2.60
N GLU A 743 -17.03 -30.81 -3.04
CA GLU A 743 -16.02 -31.39 -2.15
C GLU A 743 -15.07 -30.33 -1.56
N VAL A 744 -14.80 -29.23 -2.27
CA VAL A 744 -14.00 -28.12 -1.75
C VAL A 744 -14.80 -27.38 -0.68
N LEU A 745 -16.09 -27.14 -0.94
CA LEU A 745 -16.99 -26.52 0.03
C LEU A 745 -17.16 -27.37 1.31
N MET A 746 -17.14 -28.70 1.17
CA MET A 746 -17.10 -29.62 2.31
C MET A 746 -15.81 -29.43 3.13
N VAL A 747 -14.65 -29.40 2.49
CA VAL A 747 -13.38 -29.18 3.19
C VAL A 747 -13.32 -27.80 3.84
N GLU A 748 -13.81 -26.76 3.16
CA GLU A 748 -13.93 -25.39 3.68
C GLU A 748 -14.80 -25.31 4.93
N GLU A 749 -15.96 -25.96 4.92
CA GLU A 749 -16.87 -26.01 6.07
C GLU A 749 -16.18 -26.67 7.27
N LEU A 750 -15.56 -27.84 7.07
CA LEU A 750 -14.84 -28.51 8.15
C LEU A 750 -13.68 -27.64 8.65
N ALA A 751 -12.87 -27.08 7.74
CA ALA A 751 -11.74 -26.25 8.11
C ALA A 751 -12.18 -25.02 8.90
N GLY A 752 -13.27 -24.36 8.53
CA GLY A 752 -13.85 -23.24 9.28
C GLY A 752 -14.34 -23.64 10.67
N LEU A 753 -14.94 -24.83 10.82
CA LEU A 753 -15.32 -25.36 12.14
C LEU A 753 -14.10 -25.65 13.02
N VAL A 754 -13.05 -26.25 12.43
CA VAL A 754 -11.79 -26.54 13.13
C VAL A 754 -11.07 -25.26 13.54
N GLU A 755 -11.01 -24.26 12.65
CA GLU A 755 -10.48 -22.92 12.93
C GLU A 755 -11.23 -22.28 14.10
N GLY A 756 -12.57 -22.34 14.08
CA GLY A 756 -13.43 -21.91 15.18
C GLY A 756 -13.04 -22.53 16.53
N ILE A 757 -12.78 -23.83 16.55
CA ILE A 757 -12.41 -24.55 17.79
C ILE A 757 -10.98 -24.20 18.22
N ARG A 758 -10.02 -24.23 17.29
CA ARG A 758 -8.58 -24.04 17.55
C ARG A 758 -8.27 -22.60 17.99
N ASP A 759 -8.82 -21.61 17.28
CA ASP A 759 -8.39 -20.22 17.39
C ASP A 759 -9.36 -19.37 18.22
N TYR A 760 -10.63 -19.76 18.30
CA TYR A 760 -11.68 -19.00 19.00
C TYR A 760 -12.29 -19.75 20.19
N GLY A 761 -11.89 -21.00 20.44
CA GLY A 761 -12.38 -21.80 21.56
C GLY A 761 -13.85 -22.22 21.44
N ASN A 762 -14.39 -22.26 20.23
CA ASN A 762 -15.76 -22.74 19.98
C ASN A 762 -15.90 -24.22 20.34
N SER A 763 -17.10 -24.65 20.74
CA SER A 763 -17.41 -26.07 20.88
C SER A 763 -17.66 -26.74 19.51
N PRO A 764 -17.40 -28.05 19.35
CA PRO A 764 -17.77 -28.79 18.15
C PRO A 764 -19.24 -28.61 17.77
N ASN A 765 -19.49 -28.42 16.48
CA ASN A 765 -20.82 -28.29 15.93
C ASN A 765 -21.53 -29.66 15.89
N GLY A 766 -22.69 -29.73 16.55
CA GLY A 766 -23.49 -30.96 16.68
C GLY A 766 -24.31 -31.35 15.45
N LYS A 767 -24.49 -30.45 14.48
CA LYS A 767 -25.29 -30.69 13.26
C LYS A 767 -24.80 -31.91 12.48
N TRP A 768 -23.48 -31.96 12.22
CA TRP A 768 -22.90 -33.01 11.38
C TRP A 768 -22.99 -34.40 12.03
N PRO A 769 -22.56 -34.59 13.31
CA PRO A 769 -22.84 -35.81 14.06
C PRO A 769 -24.30 -36.26 14.01
N GLU A 770 -25.24 -35.34 14.22
CA GLU A 770 -26.67 -35.65 14.26
C GLU A 770 -27.20 -36.15 12.91
N ILE A 771 -26.81 -35.49 11.82
CA ILE A 771 -27.18 -35.88 10.45
C ILE A 771 -26.65 -37.29 10.15
N SER A 772 -25.36 -37.54 10.37
CA SER A 772 -24.76 -38.85 10.09
C SER A 772 -25.40 -39.95 10.93
N ARG A 773 -25.69 -39.68 12.22
CA ARG A 773 -26.33 -40.63 13.12
C ARG A 773 -27.74 -41.00 12.67
N LYS A 774 -28.55 -40.02 12.27
CA LYS A 774 -29.91 -40.26 11.76
C LYS A 774 -29.87 -41.07 10.46
N THR A 775 -28.95 -40.76 9.54
CA THR A 775 -28.77 -41.53 8.31
C THR A 775 -28.39 -42.98 8.60
N GLN A 776 -27.41 -43.21 9.48
CA GLN A 776 -26.99 -44.56 9.88
C GLN A 776 -28.13 -45.33 10.57
N LEU A 777 -28.87 -44.70 11.49
CA LEU A 777 -29.99 -45.35 12.18
C LEU A 777 -31.07 -45.85 11.21
N VAL A 778 -31.38 -45.06 10.18
CA VAL A 778 -32.34 -45.44 9.15
C VAL A 778 -31.77 -46.53 8.25
N LEU A 779 -30.48 -46.46 7.92
CA LEU A 779 -29.78 -47.49 7.16
C LEU A 779 -29.83 -48.84 7.88
N ASP A 780 -29.56 -48.85 9.19
CA ASP A 780 -29.64 -50.05 10.02
C ASP A 780 -31.06 -50.63 10.05
N ALA A 781 -32.09 -49.78 10.06
CA ALA A 781 -33.48 -50.22 9.97
C ALA A 781 -33.81 -50.86 8.60
N VAL A 782 -33.24 -50.37 7.51
CA VAL A 782 -33.34 -51.02 6.18
C VAL A 782 -32.69 -52.41 6.23
N MET A 783 -31.47 -52.51 6.75
CA MET A 783 -30.75 -53.79 6.87
C MET A 783 -31.53 -54.78 7.75
N LYS A 784 -32.04 -54.33 8.90
CA LYS A 784 -32.88 -55.12 9.79
C LYS A 784 -34.17 -55.59 9.11
N SER A 785 -34.79 -54.75 8.28
CA SER A 785 -35.97 -55.14 7.51
C SER A 785 -35.64 -56.24 6.50
N ILE A 786 -34.50 -56.14 5.80
CA ILE A 786 -34.00 -57.18 4.88
C ILE A 786 -33.82 -58.50 5.63
N ASP A 787 -33.16 -58.48 6.78
CA ASP A 787 -32.86 -59.69 7.54
C ASP A 787 -34.11 -60.34 8.18
N LEU A 788 -35.15 -59.54 8.43
CA LEU A 788 -36.46 -60.02 8.86
C LEU A 788 -37.35 -60.50 7.70
N GLY A 789 -36.83 -60.57 6.48
CA GLY A 789 -37.57 -60.98 5.29
C GLY A 789 -38.54 -59.91 4.79
N CYS A 790 -38.07 -58.66 4.69
CA CYS A 790 -38.83 -57.50 4.20
C CYS A 790 -40.02 -57.12 5.11
N LYS A 791 -39.90 -57.35 6.43
CA LYS A 791 -40.92 -56.94 7.41
C LYS A 791 -40.72 -55.48 7.85
N PRO A 792 -41.80 -54.75 8.19
CA PRO A 792 -41.68 -53.40 8.72
C PRO A 792 -40.89 -53.33 10.03
N VAL A 793 -40.06 -52.30 10.15
CA VAL A 793 -39.26 -51.96 11.34
C VAL A 793 -39.71 -50.60 11.85
N ASN A 794 -40.06 -50.50 13.12
CA ASN A 794 -40.38 -49.24 13.78
C ASN A 794 -39.08 -48.60 14.30
N LEU A 795 -38.95 -47.28 14.11
CA LEU A 795 -37.82 -46.47 14.56
C LEU A 795 -38.14 -45.62 15.79
#